data_AF-A0A952VJX5-F1
#
_entry.id   AF-A0A952VJX5-F1
#
_cell.length_a   1.000
_cell.length_b   1.000
_cell.length_c   1.000
_cell.angle_alpha   90.00
_cell.angle_beta   90.00
_cell.angle_gamma   90.00
#
_symmetry.space_group_name_H-M   'P 1'
#
loop_
_entity.id
_entity.type
_entity.pdbx_description
1 polymer ?
#
loop_
_entity_poly.entity_id
_entity_poly.type
_entity_poly.pdbx_seq_one_letter_code
_entity_poly.pdbx_strand_id
1 'polypeptide(L)'
;MASSNSRLVVGMMMACAGVAGSVHAQDSIATGGSLPGDSLDPWNTGLQRTSYVVDMAPFTTSWGNTFAIAPIVKSSKTSPAFSGSLMSAQFLSADLLRGVPFASGSYALWENAPGAGVNPNGTNLVPGSVSPTGFAHQFGALVAEYSTTTGGFNYGGILGAVVNYKHSDPGRLYVTRVVGAVNTANATTGDSARMGIGSVDAHGNAYFRADSFQTAGSPGLPSVSGNNLFRTALLQRGAVLNHINGNTALHNATTNLVINAVPNYGAPAHIPQSIAGVPVVSTPTFVGQYARGSTAPLTVDTSHYAAGVVDHRGAFGMTTDFALGVCGTTFGVLAKDPANITTGMNIFTTDNSGSVLAAQAYFAPTTVTDNSDSFTLTYTNPSREFGHYRSQTGFLGGTGQVAVARDRNGMGLTAATMHENALMNDFSAQILVCRFNPATGASAWTMAAYIDQAFVSGRSGKEVFDGNNNVIGVLTPLFNVTGGSPLGPSLSSPAFDAAGNVWFIGAVELFNRLPGGGSDFDSALFRAVYDEVTFSYKLELVLELGSVFAGQNSGRNYQIRFLNMADHDSVDSGTIFSGNGSSHTWGNLPLSSMSNADPRTNGGMVLQASIVYDVDDDGTFDLAGGADQQYNALLFIGNPTSAGTVPCNIADFSSPYGVLDFFDVQAFLQAFSAQNPTADINKDCLFNFFDVQAYLQAFSAGCP
;
A
#
# COMPACT_ATOMS: atom_id res chain seq x y z
N MET A 1 59.22 0.31 -63.14
CA MET A 1 58.00 0.11 -63.94
C MET A 1 56.85 -0.11 -62.98
N ALA A 2 55.76 0.64 -63.18
CA ALA A 2 54.41 0.50 -62.61
C ALA A 2 54.29 0.51 -61.06
N SER A 3 53.77 1.57 -60.40
CA SER A 3 52.38 2.07 -60.37
C SER A 3 51.36 1.06 -59.80
N SER A 4 50.80 1.32 -58.61
CA SER A 4 49.47 1.94 -58.44
C SER A 4 48.74 1.54 -57.13
N ASN A 5 48.28 2.59 -56.43
CA ASN A 5 46.99 2.75 -55.75
C ASN A 5 46.73 2.18 -54.33
N SER A 6 46.97 3.08 -53.36
CA SER A 6 46.02 3.62 -52.37
C SER A 6 44.67 2.91 -52.17
N ARG A 7 44.42 2.49 -50.92
CA ARG A 7 43.09 2.52 -50.31
C ARG A 7 43.15 3.22 -48.94
N LEU A 8 42.34 4.27 -48.85
CA LEU A 8 41.97 5.05 -47.69
C LEU A 8 41.40 4.12 -46.61
N VAL A 9 41.95 4.11 -45.40
CA VAL A 9 41.30 3.54 -44.21
C VAL A 9 40.72 4.71 -43.42
N VAL A 10 39.40 4.86 -43.49
CA VAL A 10 38.64 5.75 -42.61
C VAL A 10 38.56 5.09 -41.24
N GLY A 11 39.15 5.73 -40.23
CA GLY A 11 39.06 5.30 -38.84
C GLY A 11 37.63 5.45 -38.32
N MET A 12 37.01 4.34 -37.98
CA MET A 12 35.74 4.30 -37.26
C MET A 12 36.06 4.40 -35.76
N MET A 13 35.75 5.55 -35.13
CA MET A 13 35.69 5.65 -33.67
C MET A 13 34.59 4.69 -33.19
N MET A 14 34.98 3.61 -32.52
CA MET A 14 34.07 2.87 -31.65
C MET A 14 33.74 3.78 -30.47
N ALA A 15 32.52 4.32 -30.47
CA ALA A 15 31.91 4.85 -29.27
C ALA A 15 31.68 3.66 -28.32
N CYS A 16 32.49 3.57 -27.27
CA CYS A 16 32.23 2.66 -26.16
C CYS A 16 30.89 3.10 -25.53
N ALA A 17 29.84 2.31 -25.78
CA ALA A 17 28.61 2.38 -25.00
C ALA A 17 28.99 2.15 -23.53
N GLY A 18 28.76 3.17 -22.70
CA GLY A 18 28.98 3.10 -21.27
C GLY A 18 28.12 2.00 -20.67
N VAL A 19 28.76 1.06 -19.99
CA VAL A 19 28.09 0.11 -19.11
C VAL A 19 27.48 0.96 -17.99
N ALA A 20 26.16 1.08 -17.98
CA ALA A 20 25.44 1.79 -16.92
C ALA A 20 25.65 1.01 -15.62
N GLY A 21 26.41 1.59 -14.68
CA GLY A 21 26.48 1.10 -13.32
C GLY A 21 25.11 1.17 -12.67
N SER A 22 24.78 0.16 -11.85
CA SER A 22 23.60 0.11 -11.01
C SER A 22 23.77 1.04 -9.80
N VAL A 23 22.76 1.89 -9.58
CA VAL A 23 22.63 3.09 -8.74
C VAL A 23 21.66 2.83 -7.56
N HIS A 24 21.87 3.28 -6.33
CA HIS A 24 21.30 2.67 -5.11
C HIS A 24 20.93 3.74 -3.98
N ALA A 25 19.90 3.63 -3.07
CA ALA A 25 19.70 4.42 -1.76
C ALA A 25 18.49 4.10 -0.73
N GLN A 26 18.17 4.93 0.31
CA GLN A 26 17.42 4.81 1.64
C GLN A 26 17.58 3.58 2.53
N ASP A 27 17.89 2.45 1.93
CA ASP A 27 18.65 1.43 2.61
C ASP A 27 20.03 2.03 2.99
N SER A 28 20.13 2.48 4.24
CA SER A 28 21.27 3.18 4.80
C SER A 28 21.44 2.85 6.27
N ILE A 29 22.61 3.15 6.82
CA ILE A 29 22.91 3.05 8.25
C ILE A 29 23.69 4.30 8.66
N ALA A 30 23.62 4.69 9.92
CA ALA A 30 24.48 5.72 10.48
C ALA A 30 25.95 5.25 10.51
N THR A 31 26.89 6.18 10.40
CA THR A 31 28.33 5.91 10.57
C THR A 31 28.75 5.66 12.02
N GLY A 32 27.90 6.01 12.98
CA GLY A 32 28.09 5.77 14.42
C GLY A 32 27.44 4.48 14.90
N GLY A 33 27.37 4.31 16.23
CA GLY A 33 26.73 3.15 16.87
C GLY A 33 25.20 3.10 16.69
N SER A 34 24.58 2.10 17.34
CA SER A 34 23.16 1.76 17.22
C SER A 34 22.17 2.92 17.41
N LEU A 35 22.49 3.85 18.32
CA LEU A 35 21.73 5.08 18.54
C LEU A 35 22.58 6.33 18.29
N PRO A 36 21.98 7.41 17.75
CA PRO A 36 20.55 7.59 17.49
C PRO A 36 20.11 7.17 16.08
N GLY A 37 20.91 6.38 15.35
CA GLY A 37 20.64 6.01 13.95
C GLY A 37 20.55 7.20 12.99
N ASP A 38 20.15 6.93 11.74
CA ASP A 38 20.15 7.90 10.63
C ASP A 38 18.77 8.36 10.15
N SER A 39 17.69 8.06 10.88
CA SER A 39 16.37 8.60 10.55
C SER A 39 16.33 10.13 10.58
N LEU A 40 15.51 10.70 9.70
CA LEU A 40 15.47 12.15 9.47
C LEU A 40 14.67 12.89 10.56
N ASP A 41 15.14 14.09 10.89
CA ASP A 41 14.45 15.02 11.77
C ASP A 41 13.21 15.59 11.06
N PRO A 42 11.99 15.43 11.62
CA PRO A 42 10.76 15.89 10.98
C PRO A 42 10.57 17.42 11.03
N TRP A 43 11.32 18.13 11.87
CA TRP A 43 11.22 19.58 12.04
C TRP A 43 12.28 20.36 11.26
N ASN A 44 13.33 19.69 10.80
CA ASN A 44 14.35 20.32 9.97
C ASN A 44 13.72 20.77 8.64
N THR A 45 13.69 22.08 8.43
CA THR A 45 13.07 22.71 7.25
C THR A 45 13.77 22.33 5.94
N GLY A 46 15.06 22.01 5.99
CA GLY A 46 15.83 21.50 4.85
C GLY A 46 15.57 20.02 4.53
N LEU A 47 14.94 19.28 5.44
CA LEU A 47 14.60 17.86 5.27
C LEU A 47 13.10 17.60 5.11
N GLN A 48 12.30 18.66 4.91
CA GLN A 48 10.85 18.53 4.66
C GLN A 48 10.57 17.78 3.35
N ARG A 49 11.52 17.81 2.42
CA ARG A 49 11.50 17.04 1.18
C ARG A 49 12.91 16.53 0.90
N THR A 50 13.04 15.21 0.75
CA THR A 50 14.33 14.55 0.55
C THR A 50 14.17 13.48 -0.52
N SER A 51 15.05 13.51 -1.52
CA SER A 51 14.95 12.63 -2.69
C SER A 51 16.17 11.76 -2.81
N TYR A 52 15.96 10.46 -2.99
CA TYR A 52 16.99 9.44 -3.04
C TYR A 52 16.54 8.25 -3.90
N VAL A 53 17.50 7.48 -4.39
CA VAL A 53 17.22 6.20 -5.04
C VAL A 53 16.91 5.14 -3.96
N VAL A 54 16.28 4.02 -4.27
CA VAL A 54 16.23 2.81 -3.44
C VAL A 54 16.17 1.63 -4.38
N ASP A 55 17.04 0.64 -4.20
CA ASP A 55 16.97 -0.56 -5.02
C ASP A 55 16.39 -1.72 -4.23
N MET A 56 15.47 -2.43 -4.88
CA MET A 56 14.76 -3.55 -4.27
C MET A 56 15.63 -4.81 -4.30
N ALA A 57 15.66 -5.51 -3.18
CA ALA A 57 16.28 -6.82 -3.05
C ALA A 57 15.30 -7.90 -3.58
N PRO A 58 15.67 -8.67 -4.62
CA PRO A 58 14.82 -9.76 -5.09
C PRO A 58 14.76 -10.88 -4.05
N PHE A 59 13.60 -11.51 -3.93
CA PHE A 59 13.39 -12.70 -3.10
C PHE A 59 12.34 -13.63 -3.74
N THR A 60 12.36 -14.88 -3.31
CA THR A 60 11.49 -15.92 -3.85
C THR A 60 10.53 -16.41 -2.77
N THR A 61 9.25 -16.51 -3.13
CA THR A 61 8.21 -17.03 -2.25
C THR A 61 8.25 -18.55 -2.16
N SER A 62 7.45 -19.13 -1.25
CA SER A 62 7.24 -20.59 -1.18
C SER A 62 6.79 -21.24 -2.49
N TRP A 63 6.11 -20.50 -3.38
CA TRP A 63 5.67 -21.02 -4.68
C TRP A 63 6.70 -20.85 -5.80
N GLY A 64 7.86 -20.25 -5.52
CA GLY A 64 8.87 -19.96 -6.53
C GLY A 64 8.65 -18.66 -7.29
N ASN A 65 7.65 -17.85 -6.92
CA ASN A 65 7.44 -16.54 -7.53
C ASN A 65 8.49 -15.55 -7.03
N THR A 66 8.97 -14.70 -7.93
CA THR A 66 9.99 -13.69 -7.60
C THR A 66 9.35 -12.33 -7.42
N PHE A 67 9.50 -11.77 -6.22
CA PHE A 67 9.19 -10.38 -5.89
C PHE A 67 10.48 -9.67 -5.49
N ALA A 68 10.38 -8.38 -5.18
CA ALA A 68 11.47 -7.61 -4.62
C ALA A 68 10.97 -6.69 -3.53
N ILE A 69 11.84 -6.42 -2.56
CA ILE A 69 11.50 -5.64 -1.37
C ILE A 69 12.52 -4.52 -1.13
N ALA A 70 12.04 -3.37 -0.67
CA ALA A 70 12.89 -2.24 -0.31
C ALA A 70 12.30 -1.43 0.86
N PRO A 71 13.12 -0.93 1.80
CA PRO A 71 12.70 0.07 2.76
C PRO A 71 12.65 1.46 2.09
N ILE A 72 11.47 1.86 1.62
CA ILE A 72 11.30 3.12 0.88
C ILE A 72 11.23 4.35 1.78
N VAL A 73 10.85 4.19 3.06
CA VAL A 73 10.78 5.30 4.03
C VAL A 73 11.11 4.77 5.44
N LYS A 74 12.10 5.35 6.11
CA LYS A 74 12.23 5.28 7.57
C LYS A 74 11.35 6.31 8.27
N SER A 75 10.79 5.95 9.42
CA SER A 75 10.09 6.89 10.29
C SER A 75 11.01 8.00 10.79
N SER A 76 10.44 9.10 11.28
CA SER A 76 11.18 10.29 11.70
C SER A 76 11.79 10.12 13.09
N LYS A 77 12.93 10.78 13.31
CA LYS A 77 13.61 10.83 14.61
C LYS A 77 13.17 12.05 15.42
N THR A 78 12.46 11.80 16.52
CA THR A 78 11.91 12.84 17.41
C THR A 78 12.61 12.94 18.77
N SER A 79 13.46 11.93 19.06
CA SER A 79 14.24 11.78 20.28
C SER A 79 15.52 11.03 19.97
N PRO A 80 16.67 11.36 20.59
CA PRO A 80 17.90 10.59 20.43
C PRO A 80 17.86 9.22 21.14
N ALA A 81 16.85 8.95 21.97
CA ALA A 81 16.69 7.68 22.67
C ALA A 81 16.27 6.52 21.77
N PHE A 82 15.77 6.82 20.57
CA PHE A 82 15.31 5.84 19.59
C PHE A 82 15.82 6.23 18.20
N SER A 83 15.95 5.25 17.32
CA SER A 83 16.36 5.46 15.94
C SER A 83 15.23 5.98 15.04
N GLY A 84 13.98 5.94 15.48
CA GLY A 84 12.82 6.42 14.72
C GLY A 84 11.51 6.31 15.50
N SER A 85 10.46 6.95 15.00
CA SER A 85 9.10 6.86 15.54
C SER A 85 8.44 5.52 15.20
N LEU A 86 7.33 5.20 15.88
CA LEU A 86 6.47 4.07 15.52
C LEU A 86 5.52 4.48 14.37
N MET A 87 5.08 3.52 13.57
CA MET A 87 4.11 3.75 12.50
C MET A 87 2.75 3.23 12.95
N SER A 88 1.69 4.04 12.81
CA SER A 88 0.33 3.69 13.23
C SER A 88 -0.60 3.32 12.09
N ALA A 89 -0.26 3.65 10.84
CA ALA A 89 -1.03 3.29 9.65
C ALA A 89 -0.23 3.60 8.39
N GLN A 90 -0.56 2.92 7.30
CA GLN A 90 0.06 3.11 5.99
C GLN A 90 -0.96 2.97 4.85
N PHE A 91 -0.63 3.49 3.66
CA PHE A 91 -1.46 3.43 2.46
C PHE A 91 -0.59 3.48 1.20
N LEU A 92 -0.99 2.76 0.14
CA LEU A 92 -0.42 2.80 -1.21
C LEU A 92 -1.51 3.27 -2.18
N SER A 93 -1.17 4.16 -3.11
CA SER A 93 -2.12 4.67 -4.09
C SER A 93 -2.76 3.55 -4.91
N ALA A 94 -4.08 3.60 -5.07
CA ALA A 94 -4.82 2.64 -5.88
C ALA A 94 -4.59 2.84 -7.39
N ASP A 95 -4.17 4.05 -7.80
CA ASP A 95 -3.82 4.39 -9.18
C ASP A 95 -2.30 4.39 -9.42
N LEU A 96 -1.94 4.35 -10.71
CA LEU A 96 -0.57 4.49 -11.22
C LEU A 96 -0.55 5.53 -12.34
N LEU A 97 0.39 6.48 -12.28
CA LEU A 97 0.68 7.36 -13.43
C LEU A 97 1.74 6.72 -14.30
N ARG A 98 1.61 6.87 -15.62
CA ARG A 98 2.56 6.38 -16.62
C ARG A 98 3.03 7.52 -17.50
N GLY A 99 4.26 7.43 -18.00
CA GLY A 99 4.79 8.44 -18.92
C GLY A 99 4.93 9.82 -18.28
N VAL A 100 5.13 9.90 -16.96
CA VAL A 100 5.25 11.18 -16.23
C VAL A 100 6.72 11.53 -15.95
N PRO A 101 7.07 12.82 -15.82
CA PRO A 101 8.39 13.20 -15.36
C PRO A 101 8.69 12.65 -13.96
N PHE A 102 9.98 12.50 -13.64
CA PHE A 102 10.42 12.22 -12.27
C PHE A 102 10.00 13.34 -11.33
N ALA A 103 9.56 12.97 -10.12
CA ALA A 103 9.08 13.91 -9.11
C ALA A 103 10.14 14.94 -8.69
N SER A 104 11.42 14.57 -8.75
CA SER A 104 12.57 15.44 -8.44
C SER A 104 13.58 15.46 -9.59
N GLY A 105 14.26 16.60 -9.76
CA GLY A 105 15.30 16.75 -10.79
C GLY A 105 16.65 16.09 -10.44
N SER A 106 16.88 15.77 -9.16
CA SER A 106 18.05 15.03 -8.69
C SER A 106 17.71 14.21 -7.46
N TYR A 107 18.37 13.08 -7.32
CA TYR A 107 18.21 12.12 -6.23
C TYR A 107 19.59 11.80 -5.64
N ALA A 108 19.68 11.70 -4.32
CA ALA A 108 20.86 11.17 -3.65
C ALA A 108 21.06 9.69 -4.00
N LEU A 109 22.34 9.30 -4.11
CA LEU A 109 22.77 8.02 -4.62
C LEU A 109 23.97 7.49 -3.80
N TRP A 110 23.89 6.25 -3.32
CA TRP A 110 25.04 5.53 -2.76
C TRP A 110 24.96 4.03 -3.07
N GLU A 111 26.07 3.45 -3.51
CA GLU A 111 26.13 2.09 -4.05
C GLU A 111 27.04 1.22 -3.20
N ASN A 112 26.47 0.18 -2.56
CA ASN A 112 27.20 -0.73 -1.67
C ASN A 112 28.15 0.04 -0.73
N ALA A 113 27.62 1.12 -0.14
CA ALA A 113 28.40 2.13 0.56
C ALA A 113 27.88 2.27 2.00
N PRO A 114 28.34 1.42 2.94
CA PRO A 114 27.93 1.47 4.33
C PRO A 114 28.15 2.86 4.93
N GLY A 115 27.16 3.35 5.66
CA GLY A 115 27.22 4.67 6.29
C GLY A 115 26.81 5.85 5.40
N ALA A 116 26.70 5.68 4.07
CA ALA A 116 26.21 6.72 3.18
C ALA A 116 24.69 6.87 3.28
N GLY A 117 24.19 8.10 3.11
CA GLY A 117 22.78 8.38 3.30
C GLY A 117 22.43 9.87 3.31
N VAL A 118 21.15 10.17 3.44
CA VAL A 118 20.62 11.54 3.32
C VAL A 118 20.57 12.32 4.64
N ASN A 119 20.95 11.71 5.78
CA ASN A 119 21.02 12.42 7.05
C ASN A 119 22.31 13.23 7.16
N PRO A 120 22.23 14.57 7.31
CA PRO A 120 23.41 15.44 7.27
C PRO A 120 24.27 15.38 8.55
N ASN A 121 25.22 16.33 8.65
CA ASN A 121 25.98 16.65 9.86
C ASN A 121 26.86 15.50 10.41
N GLY A 122 27.39 14.65 9.53
CA GLY A 122 28.25 13.55 9.91
C GLY A 122 27.51 12.32 10.43
N THR A 123 26.17 12.32 10.42
CA THR A 123 25.38 11.10 10.69
C THR A 123 25.63 10.07 9.59
N ASN A 124 25.51 10.50 8.34
CA ASN A 124 25.89 9.72 7.17
C ASN A 124 27.12 10.31 6.45
N LEU A 125 27.82 9.46 5.70
CA LEU A 125 28.72 9.87 4.64
C LEU A 125 27.91 10.53 3.51
N VAL A 126 28.47 11.58 2.91
CA VAL A 126 27.80 12.34 1.85
C VAL A 126 27.59 11.42 0.62
N PRO A 127 26.35 11.25 0.16
CA PRO A 127 26.07 10.42 -1.01
C PRO A 127 26.44 11.15 -2.30
N GLY A 128 26.59 10.39 -3.38
CA GLY A 128 26.56 10.94 -4.73
C GLY A 128 25.17 11.41 -5.12
N SER A 129 25.00 11.78 -6.39
CA SER A 129 23.70 12.17 -6.93
C SER A 129 23.49 11.69 -8.35
N VAL A 130 22.22 11.53 -8.73
CA VAL A 130 21.79 11.18 -10.08
C VAL A 130 20.61 12.05 -10.50
N SER A 131 20.58 12.43 -11.78
CA SER A 131 19.46 13.13 -12.39
C SER A 131 18.85 12.22 -13.46
N PRO A 132 17.78 11.48 -13.14
CA PRO A 132 17.18 10.57 -14.11
C PRO A 132 16.56 11.37 -15.26
N THR A 133 16.73 10.86 -16.48
CA THR A 133 16.14 11.40 -17.71
C THR A 133 14.99 10.53 -18.19
N GLY A 134 14.13 11.11 -19.04
CA GLY A 134 12.98 10.44 -19.64
C GLY A 134 11.75 10.45 -18.74
N PHE A 135 10.86 9.48 -18.98
CA PHE A 135 9.61 9.33 -18.26
C PHE A 135 9.66 8.14 -17.30
N ALA A 136 8.77 8.15 -16.31
CA ALA A 136 8.65 7.14 -15.28
C ALA A 136 7.19 6.70 -15.10
N HIS A 137 7.04 5.57 -14.43
CA HIS A 137 5.82 5.24 -13.72
C HIS A 137 5.86 5.87 -12.33
N GLN A 138 4.71 6.26 -11.77
CA GLN A 138 4.64 6.93 -10.48
C GLN A 138 3.48 6.41 -9.63
N PHE A 139 3.77 6.15 -8.37
CA PHE A 139 2.77 5.86 -7.33
C PHE A 139 3.03 6.69 -6.06
N GLY A 140 2.04 6.77 -5.19
CA GLY A 140 2.12 7.46 -3.89
C GLY A 140 2.05 6.47 -2.73
N ALA A 141 2.81 6.71 -1.68
CA ALA A 141 2.70 5.99 -0.40
C ALA A 141 2.60 6.98 0.77
N LEU A 142 1.90 6.59 1.83
CA LEU A 142 1.62 7.43 2.99
C LEU A 142 1.74 6.64 4.28
N VAL A 143 2.25 7.28 5.33
CA VAL A 143 2.43 6.72 6.67
C VAL A 143 1.98 7.74 7.72
N ALA A 144 1.25 7.27 8.73
CA ALA A 144 1.08 7.96 10.00
C ALA A 144 2.15 7.46 10.98
N GLU A 145 2.79 8.37 11.69
CA GLU A 145 3.78 8.03 12.71
C GLU A 145 3.51 8.73 14.04
N TYR A 146 3.99 8.12 15.12
CA TYR A 146 3.85 8.65 16.48
C TYR A 146 5.02 8.27 17.37
N SER A 147 5.28 9.10 18.38
CA SER A 147 6.32 8.86 19.38
C SER A 147 6.18 9.84 20.55
N THR A 148 7.01 9.67 21.58
CA THR A 148 7.24 10.69 22.60
C THR A 148 8.49 11.48 22.24
N THR A 149 8.36 12.81 22.13
CA THR A 149 9.49 13.70 21.83
C THR A 149 10.48 13.78 22.99
N THR A 150 11.66 14.35 22.75
CA THR A 150 12.65 14.64 23.81
C THR A 150 12.05 15.47 24.97
N GLY A 151 11.13 16.39 24.68
CA GLY A 151 10.44 17.20 25.69
C GLY A 151 9.28 16.49 26.41
N GLY A 152 9.02 15.20 26.12
CA GLY A 152 7.95 14.44 26.75
C GLY A 152 6.57 14.68 26.15
N PHE A 153 6.48 15.23 24.93
CA PHE A 153 5.20 15.50 24.25
C PHE A 153 4.86 14.42 23.24
N ASN A 154 3.57 14.27 22.94
CA ASN A 154 3.11 13.28 21.97
C ASN A 154 3.27 13.81 20.54
N TYR A 155 4.25 13.27 19.82
CA TYR A 155 4.43 13.53 18.41
C TYR A 155 3.44 12.71 17.57
N GLY A 156 2.88 13.37 16.56
CA GLY A 156 2.21 12.76 15.43
C GLY A 156 2.79 13.36 14.15
N GLY A 157 2.99 12.53 13.14
CA GLY A 157 3.52 12.92 11.84
C GLY A 157 2.79 12.23 10.69
N ILE A 158 2.75 12.91 9.54
CA ILE A 158 2.30 12.37 8.27
C ILE A 158 3.49 12.39 7.33
N LEU A 159 3.98 11.20 6.95
CA LEU A 159 5.08 11.04 5.99
C LEU A 159 4.53 10.49 4.69
N GLY A 160 4.84 11.18 3.59
CA GLY A 160 4.50 10.73 2.25
C GLY A 160 5.74 10.37 1.45
N ALA A 161 5.57 9.51 0.46
CA ALA A 161 6.54 9.25 -0.59
C ALA A 161 5.84 9.29 -1.94
N VAL A 162 6.41 10.05 -2.88
CA VAL A 162 6.08 9.90 -4.30
C VAL A 162 7.23 9.15 -4.94
N VAL A 163 6.94 7.96 -5.46
CA VAL A 163 7.94 7.01 -5.94
C VAL A 163 7.82 6.88 -7.43
N ASN A 164 8.92 7.14 -8.13
CA ASN A 164 9.04 6.89 -9.56
C ASN A 164 9.86 5.62 -9.81
N TYR A 165 9.57 4.89 -10.88
CA TYR A 165 10.46 3.84 -11.37
C TYR A 165 10.45 3.82 -12.89
N LYS A 166 11.54 3.34 -13.47
CA LYS A 166 11.60 3.05 -14.90
C LYS A 166 11.15 1.63 -15.10
N HIS A 167 10.26 1.39 -16.05
CA HIS A 167 9.85 0.02 -16.31
C HIS A 167 11.02 -0.85 -16.81
N SER A 168 11.98 -0.27 -17.53
CA SER A 168 13.21 -0.96 -17.97
C SER A 168 14.18 -1.30 -16.85
N ASP A 169 14.02 -0.69 -15.67
CA ASP A 169 14.81 -0.93 -14.47
C ASP A 169 13.88 -0.93 -13.24
N PRO A 170 12.97 -1.91 -13.15
CA PRO A 170 11.90 -1.88 -12.16
C PRO A 170 12.43 -2.14 -10.74
N GLY A 171 13.62 -2.74 -10.62
CA GLY A 171 14.33 -2.90 -9.36
C GLY A 171 14.74 -1.58 -8.70
N ARG A 172 14.77 -0.48 -9.46
CA ARG A 172 15.18 0.85 -8.99
C ARG A 172 14.00 1.78 -8.77
N LEU A 173 13.88 2.26 -7.54
CA LEU A 173 12.90 3.25 -7.12
C LEU A 173 13.58 4.60 -6.92
N TYR A 174 12.94 5.66 -7.40
CA TYR A 174 13.33 7.05 -7.22
C TYR A 174 12.33 7.69 -6.27
N VAL A 175 12.68 7.74 -5.00
CA VAL A 175 11.77 8.13 -3.93
C VAL A 175 11.94 9.60 -3.62
N THR A 176 10.82 10.33 -3.60
CA THR A 176 10.74 11.68 -3.03
C THR A 176 9.95 11.59 -1.73
N ARG A 177 10.66 11.51 -0.60
CA ARG A 177 10.06 11.54 0.74
C ARG A 177 9.71 12.96 1.13
N VAL A 178 8.51 13.13 1.70
CA VAL A 178 7.97 14.43 2.09
C VAL A 178 7.38 14.33 3.50
N VAL A 179 7.76 15.27 4.37
CA VAL A 179 7.03 15.52 5.61
C VAL A 179 5.75 16.25 5.24
N GLY A 180 4.66 15.49 5.17
CA GLY A 180 3.33 15.96 4.83
C GLY A 180 2.81 16.92 5.88
N ALA A 181 2.85 16.52 7.15
CA ALA A 181 2.38 17.32 8.28
C ALA A 181 3.01 16.86 9.61
N VAL A 182 3.12 17.77 10.57
CA VAL A 182 3.48 17.48 11.97
C VAL A 182 2.52 18.17 12.93
N ASN A 183 2.38 17.65 14.15
CA ASN A 183 1.56 18.26 15.20
C ASN A 183 2.39 19.07 16.24
N THR A 184 3.71 19.14 16.09
CA THR A 184 4.62 19.84 17.00
C THR A 184 5.58 20.71 16.20
N ALA A 185 6.02 21.82 16.78
CA ALA A 185 6.96 22.73 16.12
C ALA A 185 8.42 22.28 16.23
N ASN A 186 8.76 21.49 17.25
CA ASN A 186 10.08 20.93 17.53
C ASN A 186 9.97 19.87 18.64
N ALA A 187 11.09 19.24 18.99
CA ALA A 187 11.17 18.19 20.02
C ALA A 187 10.74 18.61 21.43
N THR A 188 10.65 19.90 21.74
CA THR A 188 10.40 20.43 23.10
C THR A 188 9.13 21.26 23.23
N THR A 189 8.37 21.39 22.14
CA THR A 189 7.10 22.13 22.12
C THR A 189 5.96 21.14 22.12
N GLY A 190 4.94 21.41 22.94
CA GLY A 190 3.74 20.58 23.05
C GLY A 190 2.89 20.53 21.78
N ASP A 191 2.12 19.46 21.70
CA ASP A 191 1.36 19.04 20.53
C ASP A 191 0.07 19.83 20.33
N SER A 192 -0.26 20.13 19.07
CA SER A 192 -1.45 20.88 18.66
C SER A 192 -2.57 20.00 18.12
N ALA A 193 -2.32 18.71 17.88
CA ALA A 193 -3.29 17.77 17.32
C ALA A 193 -2.92 16.31 17.57
N ARG A 194 -3.90 15.40 17.51
CA ARG A 194 -3.69 13.99 17.17
C ARG A 194 -3.94 13.81 15.69
N MET A 195 -3.11 13.01 15.02
CA MET A 195 -3.21 12.80 13.58
C MET A 195 -3.38 11.32 13.24
N GLY A 196 -4.12 11.06 12.17
CA GLY A 196 -4.29 9.74 11.58
C GLY A 196 -4.43 9.87 10.07
N ILE A 197 -3.94 8.89 9.31
CA ILE A 197 -4.02 8.95 7.85
C ILE A 197 -5.33 8.36 7.33
N GLY A 198 -5.68 8.76 6.12
CA GLY A 198 -6.67 8.08 5.31
C GLY A 198 -6.02 7.42 4.10
N SER A 199 -5.64 8.21 3.10
CA SER A 199 -5.20 7.68 1.81
C SER A 199 -4.32 8.66 1.03
N VAL A 200 -3.71 8.20 -0.06
CA VAL A 200 -2.91 9.01 -0.98
C VAL A 200 -3.14 8.55 -2.42
N ASP A 201 -3.14 9.47 -3.38
CA ASP A 201 -3.17 9.15 -4.82
C ASP A 201 -1.76 9.20 -5.45
N ALA A 202 -1.64 8.73 -6.69
CA ALA A 202 -0.36 8.72 -7.39
C ALA A 202 0.17 10.12 -7.76
N HIS A 203 -0.65 11.18 -7.64
CA HIS A 203 -0.22 12.58 -7.77
C HIS A 203 0.39 13.12 -6.47
N GLY A 204 0.32 12.36 -5.37
CA GLY A 204 0.83 12.76 -4.06
C GLY A 204 -0.15 13.66 -3.28
N ASN A 205 -1.45 13.53 -3.50
CA ASN A 205 -2.47 14.15 -2.65
C ASN A 205 -2.70 13.28 -1.42
N ALA A 206 -2.12 13.65 -0.27
CA ALA A 206 -2.23 12.92 0.98
C ALA A 206 -3.42 13.42 1.82
N TYR A 207 -4.36 12.53 2.12
CA TYR A 207 -5.55 12.79 2.91
C TYR A 207 -5.38 12.24 4.32
N PHE A 208 -5.63 13.08 5.31
CA PHE A 208 -5.49 12.72 6.71
C PHE A 208 -6.46 13.51 7.57
N ARG A 209 -6.61 13.09 8.82
CA ARG A 209 -7.48 13.72 9.80
C ARG A 209 -6.66 14.21 10.98
N ALA A 210 -7.18 15.24 11.65
CA ALA A 210 -6.65 15.66 12.94
C ALA A 210 -7.74 16.15 13.89
N ASP A 211 -7.53 15.95 15.19
CA ASP A 211 -8.38 16.48 16.26
C ASP A 211 -7.56 16.90 17.48
N SER A 212 -8.24 17.35 18.54
CA SER A 212 -7.63 17.77 19.81
C SER A 212 -7.72 16.73 20.93
N PHE A 213 -7.91 15.45 20.60
CA PHE A 213 -8.05 14.43 21.64
C PHE A 213 -6.77 14.29 22.46
N GLN A 214 -6.84 14.56 23.77
CA GLN A 214 -5.70 14.46 24.69
C GLN A 214 -4.46 15.26 24.27
N THR A 215 -4.61 16.34 23.51
CA THR A 215 -3.48 17.23 23.18
C THR A 215 -3.00 17.96 24.44
N ALA A 216 -1.69 17.97 24.70
CA ALA A 216 -1.14 18.72 25.84
C ALA A 216 -1.11 20.23 25.55
N GLY A 217 -0.96 20.62 24.28
CA GLY A 217 -0.91 22.02 23.85
C GLY A 217 0.42 22.70 24.19
N SER A 218 0.58 23.92 23.68
CA SER A 218 1.71 24.81 24.00
C SER A 218 1.24 26.23 24.28
N PRO A 219 1.83 26.95 25.24
CA PRO A 219 1.52 28.37 25.44
C PRO A 219 1.72 29.17 24.15
N GLY A 220 0.67 29.89 23.73
CA GLY A 220 0.71 30.78 22.56
C GLY A 220 0.56 30.09 21.19
N LEU A 221 0.41 28.75 21.14
CA LEU A 221 0.11 28.03 19.90
C LEU A 221 -1.27 27.36 20.00
N PRO A 222 -2.25 27.77 19.19
CA PRO A 222 -3.59 27.19 19.26
C PRO A 222 -3.58 25.74 18.77
N SER A 223 -4.22 24.84 19.52
CA SER A 223 -4.49 23.48 19.03
C SER A 223 -5.63 23.50 18.01
N VAL A 224 -5.74 22.45 17.19
CA VAL A 224 -6.95 22.25 16.38
C VAL A 224 -8.17 22.09 17.31
N SER A 225 -9.38 22.25 16.78
CA SER A 225 -10.63 21.99 17.53
C SER A 225 -11.49 21.00 16.77
N GLY A 226 -12.18 20.13 17.51
CA GLY A 226 -13.09 19.14 16.96
C GLY A 226 -12.42 18.21 15.94
N ASN A 227 -13.22 17.55 15.11
CA ASN A 227 -12.69 16.68 14.07
C ASN A 227 -12.45 17.45 12.76
N ASN A 228 -11.29 17.25 12.13
CA ASN A 228 -10.88 17.97 10.93
C ASN A 228 -10.36 16.99 9.86
N LEU A 229 -10.55 17.35 8.59
CA LEU A 229 -9.99 16.66 7.44
C LEU A 229 -9.09 17.60 6.64
N PHE A 230 -7.93 17.09 6.25
CA PHE A 230 -6.92 17.83 5.51
C PHE A 230 -6.47 17.05 4.28
N ARG A 231 -6.01 17.80 3.27
CA ARG A 231 -5.29 17.26 2.13
C ARG A 231 -4.01 18.04 1.93
N THR A 232 -2.86 17.37 1.98
CA THR A 232 -1.57 17.97 1.62
C THR A 232 -1.15 17.50 0.23
N ALA A 233 -0.87 18.45 -0.66
CA ALA A 233 -0.25 18.16 -1.96
C ALA A 233 1.27 18.01 -1.77
N LEU A 234 1.75 16.76 -1.63
CA LEU A 234 3.12 16.45 -1.21
C LEU A 234 4.16 17.08 -2.14
N LEU A 235 3.96 17.05 -3.46
CA LEU A 235 4.91 17.61 -4.43
C LEU A 235 4.95 19.14 -4.45
N GLN A 236 3.97 19.81 -3.85
CA GLN A 236 3.91 21.27 -3.70
C GLN A 236 4.49 21.76 -2.38
N ARG A 237 4.94 20.86 -1.49
CA ARG A 237 5.54 21.22 -0.20
C ARG A 237 6.88 21.93 -0.42
N GLY A 238 7.04 23.08 0.25
CA GLY A 238 8.29 23.83 0.30
C GLY A 238 9.18 23.46 1.49
N ALA A 239 10.35 24.09 1.59
CA ALA A 239 11.29 23.96 2.70
C ALA A 239 10.82 24.74 3.95
N VAL A 240 9.58 24.50 4.36
CA VAL A 240 8.92 25.11 5.53
C VAL A 240 8.15 24.04 6.28
N LEU A 241 8.09 24.17 7.60
CA LEU A 241 7.36 23.24 8.44
C LEU A 241 5.85 23.32 8.15
N ASN A 242 5.18 22.18 7.96
CA ASN A 242 3.73 22.13 7.90
C ASN A 242 3.16 21.68 9.25
N HIS A 243 3.05 22.63 10.17
CA HIS A 243 2.54 22.38 11.52
C HIS A 243 1.02 22.53 11.54
N ILE A 244 0.31 21.40 11.73
CA ILE A 244 -1.15 21.36 11.77
C ILE A 244 -1.62 21.83 13.14
N ASN A 245 -2.25 22.99 13.19
CA ASN A 245 -2.67 23.65 14.42
C ASN A 245 -3.93 24.49 14.20
N GLY A 246 -4.42 25.17 15.23
CA GLY A 246 -5.65 25.98 15.14
C GLY A 246 -5.52 27.24 14.27
N ASN A 247 -4.30 27.61 13.87
CA ASN A 247 -4.04 28.71 12.93
C ASN A 247 -3.77 28.16 11.52
N THR A 248 -4.85 27.97 10.78
CA THR A 248 -4.84 27.37 9.43
C THR A 248 -4.01 28.15 8.40
N ALA A 249 -3.68 29.43 8.66
CA ALA A 249 -2.85 30.25 7.78
C ALA A 249 -1.39 29.79 7.71
N LEU A 250 -0.93 28.99 8.67
CA LEU A 250 0.43 28.46 8.72
C LEU A 250 0.59 27.11 8.00
N HIS A 251 -0.51 26.54 7.49
CA HIS A 251 -0.46 25.27 6.79
C HIS A 251 0.12 25.48 5.38
N ASN A 252 1.15 24.70 5.02
CA ASN A 252 1.81 24.79 3.72
C ASN A 252 1.33 23.66 2.79
N ALA A 253 0.97 24.02 1.55
CA ALA A 253 0.45 23.10 0.54
C ALA A 253 -0.70 22.21 1.03
N THR A 254 -1.46 22.69 2.02
CA THR A 254 -2.48 21.90 2.72
C THR A 254 -3.83 22.60 2.63
N THR A 255 -4.81 21.87 2.10
CA THR A 255 -6.21 22.28 2.04
C THR A 255 -6.93 21.78 3.28
N ASN A 256 -7.66 22.68 3.94
CA ASN A 256 -8.54 22.36 5.06
C ASN A 256 -9.91 21.94 4.49
N LEU A 257 -10.14 20.64 4.34
CA LEU A 257 -11.36 20.10 3.70
C LEU A 257 -12.57 20.19 4.63
N VAL A 258 -12.35 19.97 5.91
CA VAL A 258 -13.37 20.09 6.97
C VAL A 258 -12.69 20.64 8.22
N ILE A 259 -13.31 21.61 8.87
CA ILE A 259 -12.83 22.20 10.12
C ILE A 259 -13.88 22.05 11.21
N ASN A 260 -13.47 21.56 12.40
CA ASN A 260 -14.28 21.48 13.62
C ASN A 260 -15.66 20.85 13.40
N ALA A 261 -15.68 19.69 12.74
CA ALA A 261 -16.90 19.03 12.30
C ALA A 261 -17.68 18.35 13.43
N VAL A 262 -19.01 18.35 13.28
CA VAL A 262 -19.97 17.51 14.01
C VAL A 262 -21.03 17.07 12.97
N PRO A 263 -21.26 15.76 12.74
CA PRO A 263 -20.64 14.58 13.38
C PRO A 263 -19.18 14.35 12.95
N ASN A 264 -18.49 13.45 13.65
CA ASN A 264 -17.12 13.06 13.34
C ASN A 264 -17.03 12.28 12.03
N TYR A 265 -15.94 12.49 11.29
CA TYR A 265 -15.59 11.78 10.07
C TYR A 265 -14.65 10.60 10.39
N GLY A 266 -14.63 9.59 9.53
CA GLY A 266 -13.67 8.49 9.56
C GLY A 266 -12.35 8.81 8.87
N ALA A 267 -11.49 7.80 8.73
CA ALA A 267 -10.28 7.89 7.93
C ALA A 267 -10.65 8.12 6.44
N PRO A 268 -10.12 9.18 5.78
CA PRO A 268 -10.57 9.55 4.45
C PRO A 268 -9.98 8.69 3.32
N ALA A 269 -10.86 8.12 2.49
CA ALA A 269 -10.51 7.66 1.15
C ALA A 269 -10.55 8.85 0.16
N HIS A 270 -10.36 8.58 -1.12
CA HIS A 270 -10.32 9.59 -2.17
C HIS A 270 -10.75 8.97 -3.51
N ILE A 271 -11.06 9.86 -4.46
CA ILE A 271 -11.09 9.53 -5.88
C ILE A 271 -9.78 10.06 -6.46
N PRO A 272 -8.95 9.22 -7.11
CA PRO A 272 -7.66 9.64 -7.62
C PRO A 272 -7.78 10.84 -8.55
N GLN A 273 -6.86 11.80 -8.42
CA GLN A 273 -6.81 12.95 -9.36
C GLN A 273 -6.62 12.48 -10.82
N SER A 274 -5.99 11.31 -11.03
CA SER A 274 -5.86 10.73 -12.36
C SER A 274 -7.19 10.33 -13.01
N ILE A 275 -8.25 10.18 -12.22
CA ILE A 275 -9.61 9.85 -12.69
C ILE A 275 -10.47 11.12 -12.65
N ALA A 276 -10.51 11.80 -11.51
CA ALA A 276 -11.40 12.96 -11.33
C ALA A 276 -10.89 14.26 -12.01
N GLY A 277 -9.64 14.30 -12.47
CA GLY A 277 -8.96 15.51 -12.96
C GLY A 277 -8.60 16.51 -11.85
N VAL A 278 -9.25 16.42 -10.69
CA VAL A 278 -8.97 17.17 -9.46
C VAL A 278 -8.96 16.21 -8.26
N PRO A 279 -8.29 16.54 -7.15
CA PRO A 279 -8.31 15.68 -5.98
C PRO A 279 -9.64 15.78 -5.22
N VAL A 280 -10.33 14.66 -5.02
CA VAL A 280 -11.64 14.57 -4.35
C VAL A 280 -11.54 13.66 -3.13
N VAL A 281 -12.00 14.12 -1.96
CA VAL A 281 -12.08 13.27 -0.75
C VAL A 281 -13.38 12.47 -0.77
N SER A 282 -13.33 11.23 -0.28
CA SER A 282 -14.49 10.36 -0.06
C SER A 282 -14.35 9.70 1.30
N THR A 283 -15.30 9.90 2.22
CA THR A 283 -15.12 9.43 3.59
C THR A 283 -16.45 9.09 4.27
N PRO A 284 -16.46 8.09 5.17
CA PRO A 284 -17.60 7.85 6.04
C PRO A 284 -17.68 8.89 7.16
N THR A 285 -18.86 9.02 7.75
CA THR A 285 -19.07 9.68 9.05
C THR A 285 -19.48 8.65 10.11
N PHE A 286 -19.27 8.98 11.38
CA PHE A 286 -19.55 8.08 12.50
C PHE A 286 -21.06 7.89 12.77
N VAL A 287 -21.92 8.58 12.01
CA VAL A 287 -23.38 8.43 12.05
C VAL A 287 -23.93 7.77 10.78
N GLY A 288 -23.07 7.08 10.02
CA GLY A 288 -23.51 6.31 8.86
C GLY A 288 -23.77 7.16 7.62
N GLN A 289 -23.07 8.27 7.41
CA GLN A 289 -23.19 9.06 6.18
C GLN A 289 -21.94 8.96 5.30
N TYR A 290 -22.10 9.24 4.01
CA TYR A 290 -21.03 9.39 3.05
C TYR A 290 -20.81 10.88 2.77
N ALA A 291 -19.58 11.35 2.98
CA ALA A 291 -19.16 12.70 2.67
C ALA A 291 -18.12 12.76 1.55
N ARG A 292 -18.28 13.73 0.65
CA ARG A 292 -17.45 13.85 -0.56
C ARG A 292 -17.29 15.27 -1.09
N GLY A 293 -16.22 15.49 -1.84
CA GLY A 293 -15.98 16.73 -2.59
C GLY A 293 -14.51 17.13 -2.69
N SER A 294 -14.19 18.11 -3.53
CA SER A 294 -12.82 18.63 -3.69
C SER A 294 -12.48 19.78 -2.72
N THR A 295 -13.50 20.45 -2.19
CA THR A 295 -13.42 21.62 -1.30
C THR A 295 -14.63 21.67 -0.37
N ALA A 296 -14.52 22.38 0.76
CA ALA A 296 -15.64 22.61 1.66
C ALA A 296 -16.72 23.54 1.04
N PRO A 297 -18.01 23.40 1.41
CA PRO A 297 -18.55 22.29 2.21
C PRO A 297 -18.61 20.99 1.39
N LEU A 298 -18.37 19.86 2.06
CA LEU A 298 -18.55 18.54 1.45
C LEU A 298 -20.04 18.21 1.30
N THR A 299 -20.41 17.47 0.26
CA THR A 299 -21.74 16.85 0.15
C THR A 299 -21.82 15.68 1.11
N VAL A 300 -22.84 15.63 1.97
CA VAL A 300 -23.02 14.59 3.00
C VAL A 300 -24.45 14.02 2.91
N ASP A 301 -24.57 12.72 2.67
CA ASP A 301 -25.86 12.02 2.54
C ASP A 301 -25.71 10.52 2.86
N THR A 302 -26.74 9.72 2.57
CA THR A 302 -26.74 8.25 2.69
C THR A 302 -26.90 7.55 1.34
N SER A 303 -26.52 8.22 0.24
CA SER A 303 -26.71 7.72 -1.13
C SER A 303 -25.92 6.45 -1.44
N HIS A 304 -24.91 6.13 -0.64
CA HIS A 304 -24.07 4.95 -0.82
C HIS A 304 -24.71 3.65 -0.31
N TYR A 305 -25.84 3.72 0.40
CA TYR A 305 -26.52 2.53 0.89
C TYR A 305 -27.22 1.76 -0.22
N ALA A 306 -26.77 0.53 -0.44
CA ALA A 306 -27.50 -0.44 -1.22
C ALA A 306 -28.75 -0.94 -0.45
N ALA A 307 -29.64 -1.62 -1.17
CA ALA A 307 -30.82 -2.23 -0.59
C ALA A 307 -30.47 -3.18 0.56
N GLY A 308 -31.17 -3.05 1.69
CA GLY A 308 -30.98 -3.89 2.88
C GLY A 308 -29.92 -3.38 3.87
N VAL A 309 -29.13 -2.37 3.51
CA VAL A 309 -28.17 -1.73 4.41
C VAL A 309 -28.88 -0.69 5.28
N VAL A 310 -28.71 -0.79 6.60
CA VAL A 310 -29.28 0.18 7.56
C VAL A 310 -28.24 1.14 8.14
N ASP A 311 -26.97 0.74 8.13
CA ASP A 311 -25.83 1.47 8.68
C ASP A 311 -24.51 0.89 8.13
N HIS A 312 -23.37 1.55 8.31
CA HIS A 312 -22.05 1.05 7.90
C HIS A 312 -20.96 1.24 8.96
N ARG A 313 -19.86 0.50 8.86
CA ARG A 313 -18.71 0.56 9.79
C ARG A 313 -17.38 0.58 9.04
N GLY A 314 -16.37 1.18 9.66
CA GLY A 314 -15.01 1.25 9.13
C GLY A 314 -14.80 2.34 8.09
N ALA A 315 -13.58 2.41 7.58
CA ALA A 315 -13.15 3.27 6.50
C ALA A 315 -13.45 2.62 5.14
N PHE A 316 -13.50 3.44 4.08
CA PHE A 316 -13.72 2.92 2.74
C PHE A 316 -12.45 2.25 2.20
N GLY A 317 -12.58 1.01 1.75
CA GLY A 317 -11.66 0.43 0.77
C GLY A 317 -11.96 0.99 -0.61
N MET A 318 -11.00 0.97 -1.52
CA MET A 318 -11.15 1.53 -2.86
C MET A 318 -10.45 0.68 -3.92
N THR A 319 -10.98 0.72 -5.13
CA THR A 319 -10.33 0.24 -6.35
C THR A 319 -10.65 1.17 -7.51
N THR A 320 -9.72 1.26 -8.46
CA THR A 320 -9.95 1.91 -9.75
C THR A 320 -10.59 0.98 -10.79
N ASP A 321 -10.82 -0.29 -10.43
CA ASP A 321 -11.56 -1.24 -11.25
C ASP A 321 -13.07 -1.00 -11.19
N PHE A 322 -13.73 -1.32 -12.30
CA PHE A 322 -15.19 -1.25 -12.43
C PHE A 322 -15.85 -2.51 -11.86
N ALA A 323 -15.69 -2.74 -10.56
CA ALA A 323 -16.16 -3.96 -9.89
C ALA A 323 -17.68 -4.16 -9.98
N LEU A 324 -18.47 -3.07 -10.05
CA LEU A 324 -19.92 -3.12 -10.31
C LEU A 324 -20.29 -3.04 -11.81
N GLY A 325 -19.31 -3.10 -12.71
CA GLY A 325 -19.53 -2.99 -14.16
C GLY A 325 -19.89 -1.58 -14.63
N VAL A 326 -19.82 -0.58 -13.75
CA VAL A 326 -20.03 0.84 -14.05
C VAL A 326 -18.69 1.56 -13.95
N CYS A 327 -18.42 2.48 -14.88
CA CYS A 327 -17.20 3.27 -14.88
C CYS A 327 -17.15 4.23 -13.68
N GLY A 328 -16.00 4.29 -13.01
CA GLY A 328 -15.75 5.16 -11.87
C GLY A 328 -14.90 4.50 -10.79
N THR A 329 -14.67 5.20 -9.70
CA THR A 329 -14.01 4.63 -8.52
C THR A 329 -15.01 3.81 -7.73
N THR A 330 -14.65 2.57 -7.42
CA THR A 330 -15.49 1.70 -6.59
C THR A 330 -14.97 1.64 -5.17
N PHE A 331 -15.86 1.83 -4.21
CA PHE A 331 -15.60 1.77 -2.78
C PHE A 331 -16.26 0.55 -2.14
N GLY A 332 -15.64 0.03 -1.09
CA GLY A 332 -16.21 -1.00 -0.22
C GLY A 332 -16.23 -0.53 1.24
N VAL A 333 -17.30 -0.84 1.96
CA VAL A 333 -17.44 -0.55 3.39
C VAL A 333 -18.21 -1.66 4.10
N LEU A 334 -17.92 -1.91 5.38
CA LEU A 334 -18.70 -2.88 6.15
C LEU A 334 -20.12 -2.36 6.35
N ALA A 335 -21.09 -3.25 6.29
CA ALA A 335 -22.50 -2.92 6.30
C ALA A 335 -23.24 -3.68 7.40
N LYS A 336 -24.20 -2.98 8.00
CA LYS A 336 -25.14 -3.57 8.94
C LYS A 336 -26.37 -4.08 8.24
N ASP A 337 -26.77 -5.30 8.60
CA ASP A 337 -28.02 -5.91 8.18
C ASP A 337 -29.23 -5.31 8.93
N PRO A 338 -30.48 -5.67 8.56
CA PRO A 338 -31.66 -5.19 9.26
C PRO A 338 -31.74 -5.58 10.75
N ALA A 339 -30.93 -6.53 11.21
CA ALA A 339 -30.80 -6.89 12.62
C ALA A 339 -29.72 -6.04 13.34
N ASN A 340 -29.15 -5.05 12.66
CA ASN A 340 -28.13 -4.11 13.16
C ASN A 340 -26.78 -4.78 13.49
N ILE A 341 -26.49 -5.93 12.86
CA ILE A 341 -25.23 -6.67 12.99
C ILE A 341 -24.37 -6.42 11.74
N THR A 342 -23.07 -6.22 11.91
CA THR A 342 -22.12 -5.94 10.82
C THR A 342 -21.81 -7.22 10.03
N THR A 343 -22.76 -7.74 9.26
CA THR A 343 -22.64 -9.01 8.52
C THR A 343 -22.51 -8.81 7.01
N GLY A 344 -22.50 -7.56 6.53
CA GLY A 344 -22.46 -7.25 5.10
C GLY A 344 -21.21 -6.49 4.66
N MET A 345 -20.97 -6.54 3.36
CA MET A 345 -20.08 -5.64 2.63
C MET A 345 -20.93 -4.83 1.64
N ASN A 346 -20.94 -3.50 1.78
CA ASN A 346 -21.63 -2.59 0.87
C ASN A 346 -20.63 -1.99 -0.11
N ILE A 347 -20.87 -2.21 -1.39
CA ILE A 347 -20.03 -1.81 -2.50
C ILE A 347 -20.76 -0.73 -3.28
N PHE A 348 -20.09 0.37 -3.60
CA PHE A 348 -20.69 1.44 -4.40
C PHE A 348 -19.66 2.10 -5.33
N THR A 349 -20.08 2.40 -6.55
CA THR A 349 -19.27 3.08 -7.56
C THR A 349 -19.71 4.53 -7.65
N THR A 350 -18.76 5.44 -7.82
CA THR A 350 -19.03 6.88 -7.94
C THR A 350 -18.49 7.45 -9.24
N ASP A 351 -19.12 8.54 -9.70
CA ASP A 351 -18.54 9.38 -10.75
C ASP A 351 -17.32 10.18 -10.25
N ASN A 352 -16.73 10.98 -11.14
CA ASN A 352 -15.56 11.81 -10.88
C ASN A 352 -15.79 12.90 -9.81
N SER A 353 -17.04 13.25 -9.49
CA SER A 353 -17.39 14.17 -8.40
C SER A 353 -17.68 13.46 -7.07
N GLY A 354 -17.76 12.13 -7.11
CA GLY A 354 -18.11 11.27 -5.99
C GLY A 354 -19.59 10.93 -5.88
N SER A 355 -20.45 11.38 -6.80
CA SER A 355 -21.88 11.02 -6.78
C SER A 355 -22.04 9.52 -7.05
N VAL A 356 -22.90 8.86 -6.27
CA VAL A 356 -23.08 7.40 -6.36
C VAL A 356 -23.83 7.04 -7.64
N LEU A 357 -23.25 6.16 -8.44
CA LEU A 357 -23.80 5.64 -9.71
C LEU A 357 -24.47 4.28 -9.53
N ALA A 358 -23.90 3.43 -8.68
CA ALA A 358 -24.40 2.09 -8.39
C ALA A 358 -24.02 1.68 -6.97
N ALA A 359 -24.86 0.87 -6.32
CA ALA A 359 -24.58 0.28 -5.02
C ALA A 359 -25.18 -1.12 -4.90
N GLN A 360 -24.44 -2.06 -4.32
CA GLN A 360 -24.84 -3.44 -4.03
C GLN A 360 -24.29 -3.87 -2.66
N ALA A 361 -25.04 -4.68 -1.91
CA ALA A 361 -24.59 -5.23 -0.63
C ALA A 361 -24.64 -6.75 -0.62
N TYR A 362 -23.61 -7.34 0.01
CA TYR A 362 -23.43 -8.78 0.12
C TYR A 362 -23.33 -9.16 1.60
N PHE A 363 -24.39 -9.78 2.11
CA PHE A 363 -24.47 -10.27 3.49
C PHE A 363 -23.96 -11.71 3.56
N ALA A 364 -23.03 -11.96 4.48
CA ALA A 364 -22.44 -13.29 4.63
C ALA A 364 -23.52 -14.32 4.99
N PRO A 365 -23.55 -15.48 4.32
CA PRO A 365 -24.48 -16.54 4.67
C PRO A 365 -24.15 -17.12 6.03
N THR A 366 -25.11 -17.80 6.66
CA THR A 366 -24.92 -18.45 7.96
C THR A 366 -23.93 -19.60 7.91
N THR A 367 -23.67 -20.15 6.72
CA THR A 367 -22.71 -21.23 6.52
C THR A 367 -21.88 -20.90 5.29
N VAL A 368 -20.57 -20.91 5.44
CA VAL A 368 -19.61 -20.73 4.35
C VAL A 368 -18.73 -21.97 4.29
N THR A 369 -18.43 -22.42 3.08
CA THR A 369 -17.48 -23.52 2.84
C THR A 369 -16.31 -22.97 2.05
N ASP A 370 -15.10 -23.34 2.45
CA ASP A 370 -13.91 -23.13 1.65
C ASP A 370 -13.93 -24.08 0.45
N ASN A 371 -13.91 -23.51 -0.75
CA ASN A 371 -14.02 -24.30 -1.98
C ASN A 371 -12.73 -25.07 -2.33
N SER A 372 -11.60 -24.82 -1.64
CA SER A 372 -10.33 -25.53 -1.86
C SER A 372 -10.26 -26.84 -1.07
N ASP A 373 -10.65 -26.81 0.20
CA ASP A 373 -10.46 -27.94 1.13
C ASP A 373 -11.75 -28.45 1.78
N SER A 374 -12.90 -27.86 1.44
CA SER A 374 -14.22 -28.20 1.97
C SER A 374 -14.39 -27.95 3.47
N PHE A 375 -13.51 -27.16 4.11
CA PHE A 375 -13.75 -26.69 5.47
C PHE A 375 -15.04 -25.87 5.51
N THR A 376 -15.97 -26.25 6.38
CA THR A 376 -17.26 -25.57 6.53
C THR A 376 -17.39 -24.99 7.93
N LEU A 377 -17.71 -23.70 7.99
CA LEU A 377 -18.04 -23.01 9.23
C LEU A 377 -19.49 -22.56 9.21
N THR A 378 -20.21 -22.87 10.28
CA THR A 378 -21.57 -22.39 10.53
C THR A 378 -21.54 -21.34 11.63
N TYR A 379 -21.86 -20.11 11.26
CA TYR A 379 -21.84 -18.97 12.16
C TYR A 379 -23.12 -18.82 12.96
N THR A 380 -22.98 -18.65 14.28
CA THR A 380 -24.10 -18.36 15.18
C THR A 380 -24.28 -16.86 15.40
N ASN A 381 -25.52 -16.39 15.37
CA ASN A 381 -25.85 -15.02 15.77
C ASN A 381 -25.99 -14.92 17.30
N PRO A 382 -25.66 -13.76 17.91
CA PRO A 382 -25.15 -12.53 17.27
C PRO A 382 -23.62 -12.46 17.18
N SER A 383 -22.90 -13.56 17.49
CA SER A 383 -21.44 -13.55 17.64
C SER A 383 -20.66 -13.31 16.34
N ARG A 384 -21.28 -13.54 15.17
CA ARG A 384 -20.62 -13.30 13.89
C ARG A 384 -20.68 -11.82 13.48
N GLU A 385 -19.54 -11.26 13.14
CA GLU A 385 -19.48 -9.92 12.57
C GLU A 385 -18.18 -9.72 11.78
N PHE A 386 -18.25 -8.94 10.71
CA PHE A 386 -17.05 -8.41 10.11
C PHE A 386 -16.40 -7.38 11.05
N GLY A 387 -15.11 -7.57 11.31
CA GLY A 387 -14.36 -6.84 12.34
C GLY A 387 -13.47 -5.72 11.80
N HIS A 388 -12.37 -5.47 12.51
CA HIS A 388 -11.27 -4.55 12.14
C HIS A 388 -11.61 -3.05 11.97
N TYR A 389 -12.81 -2.62 12.37
CA TYR A 389 -13.23 -1.21 12.36
C TYR A 389 -13.25 -0.54 13.75
N ARG A 390 -12.99 -1.31 14.80
CA ARG A 390 -13.13 -0.88 16.20
C ARG A 390 -11.82 -0.25 16.70
N SER A 391 -11.90 0.34 17.88
CA SER A 391 -10.77 1.01 18.54
C SER A 391 -10.16 2.12 17.67
N GLN A 392 -8.85 2.26 17.68
CA GLN A 392 -8.09 3.30 17.01
C GLN A 392 -8.24 3.29 15.48
N THR A 393 -8.71 2.23 14.83
CA THR A 393 -8.73 2.17 13.36
C THR A 393 -9.66 3.19 12.73
N GLY A 394 -10.78 3.51 13.39
CA GLY A 394 -11.67 4.57 12.93
C GLY A 394 -10.99 5.95 12.87
N PHE A 395 -9.95 6.18 13.68
CA PHE A 395 -9.24 7.44 13.85
C PHE A 395 -7.82 7.48 13.28
N LEU A 396 -6.92 6.58 13.70
CA LEU A 396 -5.50 6.61 13.36
C LEU A 396 -5.23 6.17 11.91
N GLY A 397 -6.09 5.33 11.35
CA GLY A 397 -5.93 4.73 10.03
C GLY A 397 -6.18 3.22 10.08
N GLY A 398 -5.62 2.48 9.13
CA GLY A 398 -6.15 1.16 8.79
C GLY A 398 -7.32 1.32 7.83
N THR A 399 -7.01 1.93 6.69
CA THR A 399 -8.00 2.38 5.71
C THR A 399 -8.37 1.25 4.78
N GLY A 400 -9.63 0.83 4.86
CA GLY A 400 -10.21 -0.16 3.98
C GLY A 400 -10.34 -1.53 4.63
N GLN A 401 -11.41 -1.70 5.40
CA GLN A 401 -11.79 -3.00 5.98
C GLN A 401 -12.38 -3.96 4.93
N VAL A 402 -12.82 -3.42 3.78
CA VAL A 402 -13.39 -4.19 2.67
C VAL A 402 -12.51 -4.02 1.45
N ALA A 403 -11.88 -5.11 1.01
CA ALA A 403 -11.23 -5.16 -0.30
C ALA A 403 -12.30 -5.32 -1.40
N VAL A 404 -12.09 -4.63 -2.52
CA VAL A 404 -12.95 -4.70 -3.71
C VAL A 404 -12.07 -4.76 -4.94
N ALA A 405 -12.39 -5.65 -5.88
CA ALA A 405 -11.65 -5.81 -7.13
C ALA A 405 -12.55 -6.41 -8.22
N ARG A 406 -11.97 -6.67 -9.38
CA ARG A 406 -12.61 -7.42 -10.47
C ARG A 406 -11.67 -8.54 -10.93
N ASP A 407 -12.19 -9.75 -11.14
CA ASP A 407 -11.38 -10.84 -11.68
C ASP A 407 -11.22 -10.77 -13.20
N ARG A 408 -10.41 -11.68 -13.77
CA ARG A 408 -10.07 -11.67 -15.20
C ARG A 408 -11.25 -12.01 -16.10
N ASN A 409 -12.26 -12.67 -15.55
CA ASN A 409 -13.51 -12.99 -16.24
C ASN A 409 -14.54 -11.86 -16.09
N GLY A 410 -14.16 -10.76 -15.46
CA GLY A 410 -14.99 -9.58 -15.28
C GLY A 410 -16.02 -9.71 -14.17
N MET A 411 -15.90 -10.70 -13.28
CA MET A 411 -16.72 -10.83 -12.08
C MET A 411 -16.22 -9.87 -11.01
N GLY A 412 -17.13 -9.28 -10.24
CA GLY A 412 -16.74 -8.49 -9.08
C GLY A 412 -16.31 -9.37 -7.92
N LEU A 413 -15.31 -8.92 -7.17
CA LEU A 413 -14.81 -9.57 -5.95
C LEU A 413 -14.88 -8.60 -4.78
N THR A 414 -15.28 -9.09 -3.62
CA THR A 414 -15.13 -8.35 -2.37
C THR A 414 -14.77 -9.26 -1.21
N ALA A 415 -13.93 -8.80 -0.29
CA ALA A 415 -13.47 -9.56 0.85
C ALA A 415 -13.34 -8.73 2.13
N ALA A 416 -13.59 -9.36 3.28
CA ALA A 416 -13.42 -8.76 4.61
C ALA A 416 -13.19 -9.86 5.67
N THR A 417 -12.62 -9.46 6.82
CA THR A 417 -12.33 -10.38 7.92
C THR A 417 -13.54 -10.52 8.86
N MET A 418 -14.09 -11.73 8.93
CA MET A 418 -15.20 -12.13 9.81
C MET A 418 -14.65 -12.69 11.12
N HIS A 419 -15.16 -12.19 12.23
CA HIS A 419 -14.93 -12.67 13.58
C HIS A 419 -16.04 -13.68 13.97
N GLU A 420 -15.69 -14.72 14.72
CA GLU A 420 -16.64 -15.75 15.16
C GLU A 420 -17.30 -15.44 16.50
N ASN A 421 -16.60 -14.71 17.37
CA ASN A 421 -16.91 -14.55 18.78
C ASN A 421 -17.31 -13.11 19.15
N ALA A 422 -17.46 -12.21 18.17
CA ALA A 422 -17.74 -10.78 18.31
C ALA A 422 -16.75 -10.02 19.20
N LEU A 423 -15.53 -10.54 19.34
CA LEU A 423 -14.47 -9.94 20.13
C LEU A 423 -13.69 -8.90 19.31
N MET A 424 -13.11 -7.90 19.96
CA MET A 424 -12.24 -6.93 19.29
C MET A 424 -10.91 -7.55 18.87
N ASN A 425 -10.38 -8.41 19.72
CA ASN A 425 -9.15 -9.19 19.58
C ASN A 425 -9.44 -10.66 19.24
N ASP A 426 -10.41 -10.92 18.36
CA ASP A 426 -10.88 -12.28 18.09
C ASP A 426 -9.78 -13.14 17.45
N PHE A 427 -9.32 -14.14 18.18
CA PHE A 427 -8.31 -15.07 17.71
C PHE A 427 -8.85 -16.06 16.66
N SER A 428 -10.18 -16.17 16.54
CA SER A 428 -10.83 -17.01 15.54
C SER A 428 -11.51 -16.15 14.47
N ALA A 429 -10.90 -16.13 13.30
CA ALA A 429 -11.33 -15.28 12.20
C ALA A 429 -11.18 -15.97 10.83
N GLN A 430 -11.96 -15.51 9.88
CA GLN A 430 -11.89 -15.91 8.47
C GLN A 430 -11.81 -14.68 7.58
N ILE A 431 -11.07 -14.78 6.48
CA ILE A 431 -11.19 -13.82 5.39
C ILE A 431 -12.21 -14.40 4.41
N LEU A 432 -13.43 -13.87 4.44
CA LEU A 432 -14.49 -14.28 3.53
C LEU A 432 -14.39 -13.52 2.23
N VAL A 433 -14.58 -14.23 1.12
CA VAL A 433 -14.62 -13.65 -0.23
C VAL A 433 -15.98 -13.90 -0.85
N CYS A 434 -16.61 -12.84 -1.34
CA CYS A 434 -17.79 -12.89 -2.17
C CYS A 434 -17.39 -12.59 -3.62
N ARG A 435 -17.73 -13.49 -4.54
CA ARG A 435 -17.68 -13.25 -5.98
C ARG A 435 -19.08 -13.01 -6.49
N PHE A 436 -19.25 -11.97 -7.28
CA PHE A 436 -20.56 -11.58 -7.78
C PHE A 436 -20.55 -11.19 -9.25
N ASN A 437 -21.66 -11.43 -9.94
CA ASN A 437 -21.86 -10.97 -11.30
C ASN A 437 -22.33 -9.49 -11.27
N PRO A 438 -21.58 -8.55 -11.85
CA PRO A 438 -21.91 -7.12 -11.75
C PRO A 438 -23.27 -6.77 -12.37
N ALA A 439 -23.70 -7.50 -13.41
CA ALA A 439 -24.95 -7.23 -14.13
C ALA A 439 -26.19 -7.77 -13.41
N THR A 440 -26.05 -8.88 -12.67
CA THR A 440 -27.21 -9.57 -12.05
C THR A 440 -27.21 -9.53 -10.52
N GLY A 441 -26.08 -9.21 -9.88
CA GLY A 441 -25.89 -9.29 -8.43
C GLY A 441 -25.83 -10.72 -7.88
N ALA A 442 -25.90 -11.76 -8.73
CA ALA A 442 -25.78 -13.15 -8.31
C ALA A 442 -24.40 -13.38 -7.67
N SER A 443 -24.36 -13.93 -6.46
CA SER A 443 -23.14 -14.07 -5.66
C SER A 443 -22.88 -15.51 -5.19
N ALA A 444 -21.60 -15.80 -4.95
CA ALA A 444 -21.09 -17.02 -4.33
C ALA A 444 -20.03 -16.65 -3.28
N TRP A 445 -19.84 -17.52 -2.28
CA TRP A 445 -18.92 -17.28 -1.16
C TRP A 445 -17.88 -18.40 -1.03
N THR A 446 -16.69 -18.03 -0.55
CA THR A 446 -15.58 -18.92 -0.20
C THR A 446 -14.72 -18.26 0.89
N MET A 447 -13.67 -18.94 1.34
CA MET A 447 -12.69 -18.39 2.28
C MET A 447 -11.33 -18.22 1.59
N ALA A 448 -10.71 -17.05 1.74
CA ALA A 448 -9.30 -16.89 1.37
C ALA A 448 -8.40 -17.49 2.45
N ALA A 449 -8.77 -17.31 3.72
CA ALA A 449 -8.06 -17.79 4.90
C ALA A 449 -9.05 -18.09 6.03
N TYR A 450 -8.70 -19.02 6.92
CA TYR A 450 -9.48 -19.30 8.12
C TYR A 450 -8.58 -19.80 9.26
N ILE A 451 -8.98 -19.46 10.49
CA ILE A 451 -8.58 -20.13 11.73
C ILE A 451 -9.68 -21.13 12.10
N ASP A 452 -9.28 -22.34 12.47
CA ASP A 452 -10.15 -23.42 12.93
C ASP A 452 -9.94 -23.63 14.42
N GLN A 453 -10.54 -22.76 15.24
CA GLN A 453 -10.43 -22.83 16.70
C GLN A 453 -10.99 -24.13 17.31
N ALA A 454 -11.93 -24.78 16.62
CA ALA A 454 -12.58 -26.00 17.09
C ALA A 454 -11.91 -27.26 16.56
N PHE A 455 -10.85 -27.11 15.74
CA PHE A 455 -10.08 -28.21 15.16
C PHE A 455 -10.96 -29.19 14.35
N VAL A 456 -12.02 -28.68 13.72
CA VAL A 456 -13.01 -29.48 12.98
C VAL A 456 -12.40 -30.12 11.74
N SER A 457 -11.47 -29.43 11.08
CA SER A 457 -10.66 -29.92 9.97
C SER A 457 -9.56 -30.92 10.40
N GLY A 458 -9.36 -31.09 11.71
CA GLY A 458 -8.19 -31.78 12.24
C GLY A 458 -6.91 -30.95 12.19
N ARG A 459 -7.02 -29.63 12.00
CA ARG A 459 -5.91 -28.66 11.94
C ARG A 459 -6.34 -27.33 12.58
N SER A 460 -5.38 -26.44 12.84
CA SER A 460 -5.62 -25.13 13.45
C SER A 460 -6.15 -24.06 12.50
N GLY A 461 -6.12 -24.30 11.19
CA GLY A 461 -6.49 -23.32 10.18
C GLY A 461 -6.17 -23.78 8.75
N LYS A 462 -6.13 -22.83 7.82
CA LYS A 462 -5.90 -23.08 6.40
C LYS A 462 -4.45 -23.47 6.10
N GLU A 463 -4.26 -24.42 5.18
CA GLU A 463 -2.95 -24.92 4.75
C GLU A 463 -2.15 -23.87 3.97
N VAL A 464 -0.83 -23.87 4.19
CA VAL A 464 0.17 -23.09 3.44
C VAL A 464 0.97 -24.05 2.56
N PHE A 465 1.18 -23.68 1.29
CA PHE A 465 1.76 -24.56 0.28
C PHE A 465 3.11 -24.08 -0.25
N ASP A 466 3.95 -25.01 -0.69
CA ASP A 466 5.08 -24.74 -1.58
C ASP A 466 4.67 -24.81 -3.07
N GLY A 467 5.61 -24.50 -3.97
CA GLY A 467 5.41 -24.54 -5.43
C GLY A 467 5.17 -25.94 -6.01
N ASN A 468 5.37 -26.99 -5.22
CA ASN A 468 5.05 -28.38 -5.58
C ASN A 468 3.71 -28.84 -4.98
N ASN A 469 2.94 -27.93 -4.39
CA ASN A 469 1.67 -28.19 -3.73
C ASN A 469 1.81 -29.12 -2.50
N ASN A 470 2.98 -29.16 -1.86
CA ASN A 470 3.14 -29.75 -0.54
C ASN A 470 2.74 -28.75 0.54
N VAL A 471 2.17 -29.25 1.63
CA VAL A 471 1.85 -28.41 2.79
C VAL A 471 3.12 -28.16 3.60
N ILE A 472 3.43 -26.88 3.81
CA ILE A 472 4.61 -26.42 4.58
C ILE A 472 4.23 -25.74 5.89
N GLY A 473 2.95 -25.55 6.14
CA GLY A 473 2.46 -24.94 7.37
C GLY A 473 0.94 -24.82 7.39
N VAL A 474 0.44 -24.21 8.46
CA VAL A 474 -0.99 -23.99 8.68
C VAL A 474 -1.21 -22.70 9.46
N LEU A 475 -2.26 -21.94 9.11
CA LEU A 475 -2.66 -20.80 9.92
C LEU A 475 -3.07 -21.24 11.34
N THR A 476 -2.81 -20.40 12.32
CA THR A 476 -3.03 -20.73 13.74
C THR A 476 -3.53 -19.51 14.50
N PRO A 477 -4.21 -19.68 15.65
CA PRO A 477 -4.49 -18.55 16.53
C PRO A 477 -3.22 -17.80 16.97
N LEU A 478 -3.28 -16.46 17.04
CA LEU A 478 -2.14 -15.61 17.39
C LEU A 478 -1.55 -15.92 18.77
N PHE A 479 -2.37 -16.36 19.73
CA PHE A 479 -1.87 -16.72 21.06
C PHE A 479 -0.84 -17.85 21.06
N ASN A 480 -0.79 -18.69 20.01
CA ASN A 480 0.25 -19.71 19.85
C ASN A 480 1.61 -19.10 19.48
N VAL A 481 1.60 -17.99 18.74
CA VAL A 481 2.80 -17.22 18.36
C VAL A 481 3.27 -16.34 19.52
N THR A 482 2.34 -15.71 20.25
CA THR A 482 2.67 -14.74 21.32
C THR A 482 2.90 -15.39 22.68
N GLY A 483 2.60 -16.68 22.84
CA GLY A 483 2.63 -17.36 24.14
C GLY A 483 1.50 -16.93 25.09
N GLY A 484 0.44 -16.30 24.56
CA GLY A 484 -0.80 -16.03 25.29
C GLY A 484 -1.31 -14.59 25.25
N SER A 485 -0.49 -13.59 24.91
CA SER A 485 -0.94 -12.19 24.80
C SER A 485 -0.11 -11.39 23.78
N PRO A 486 -0.74 -10.66 22.84
CA PRO A 486 -2.19 -10.57 22.63
C PRO A 486 -2.80 -11.89 22.14
N LEU A 487 -4.11 -12.06 22.37
CA LEU A 487 -4.85 -13.25 21.94
C LEU A 487 -5.08 -13.27 20.42
N GLY A 488 -5.42 -12.11 19.86
CA GLY A 488 -5.80 -11.89 18.47
C GLY A 488 -5.94 -10.39 18.17
N PRO A 489 -6.41 -10.00 16.97
CA PRO A 489 -6.85 -10.90 15.91
C PRO A 489 -5.70 -11.69 15.26
N SER A 490 -6.03 -12.88 14.74
CA SER A 490 -5.06 -13.80 14.14
C SER A 490 -4.82 -13.57 12.65
N LEU A 491 -5.60 -12.67 12.04
CA LEU A 491 -5.53 -12.29 10.63
C LEU A 491 -5.69 -10.77 10.52
N SER A 492 -4.97 -10.13 9.60
CA SER A 492 -5.21 -8.73 9.23
C SER A 492 -6.45 -8.58 8.34
N SER A 493 -6.78 -7.34 7.94
CA SER A 493 -7.75 -7.11 6.86
C SER A 493 -7.14 -7.54 5.51
N PRO A 494 -7.96 -7.91 4.52
CA PRO A 494 -7.48 -8.28 3.19
C PRO A 494 -7.16 -7.06 2.32
N ALA A 495 -6.20 -7.24 1.40
CA ALA A 495 -6.02 -6.40 0.21
C ALA A 495 -6.09 -7.26 -1.04
N PHE A 496 -6.66 -6.74 -2.13
CA PHE A 496 -6.62 -7.42 -3.43
C PHE A 496 -5.45 -6.88 -4.27
N ASP A 497 -4.81 -7.77 -5.02
CA ASP A 497 -4.07 -7.36 -6.22
C ASP A 497 -5.00 -7.36 -7.46
N ALA A 498 -4.45 -7.01 -8.63
CA ALA A 498 -5.23 -6.88 -9.85
C ALA A 498 -5.86 -8.21 -10.33
N ALA A 499 -5.35 -9.37 -9.91
CA ALA A 499 -5.92 -10.67 -10.26
C ALA A 499 -6.98 -11.16 -9.27
N GLY A 500 -7.25 -10.39 -8.20
CA GLY A 500 -8.13 -10.82 -7.12
C GLY A 500 -7.48 -11.79 -6.14
N ASN A 501 -6.14 -11.90 -6.13
CA ASN A 501 -5.43 -12.60 -5.06
C ASN A 501 -5.54 -11.77 -3.77
N VAL A 502 -5.69 -12.46 -2.64
CA VAL A 502 -5.84 -11.79 -1.34
C VAL A 502 -4.51 -11.75 -0.59
N TRP A 503 -4.07 -10.56 -0.22
CA TRP A 503 -2.89 -10.33 0.59
C TRP A 503 -3.26 -9.96 2.02
N PHE A 504 -2.59 -10.58 2.99
CA PHE A 504 -2.86 -10.39 4.42
C PHE A 504 -1.69 -10.86 5.27
N ILE A 505 -1.62 -10.37 6.51
CA ILE A 505 -0.76 -10.95 7.57
C ILE A 505 -1.60 -11.93 8.38
N GLY A 506 -1.01 -13.08 8.71
CA GLY A 506 -1.62 -14.07 9.59
C GLY A 506 -0.60 -14.71 10.52
N ALA A 507 -1.09 -15.21 11.66
CA ALA A 507 -0.33 -16.11 12.51
C ALA A 507 -0.27 -17.50 11.88
N VAL A 508 0.91 -18.12 11.89
CA VAL A 508 1.19 -19.38 11.21
C VAL A 508 2.07 -20.31 12.05
N GLU A 509 1.81 -21.60 11.93
CA GLU A 509 2.75 -22.67 12.28
C GLU A 509 3.41 -23.16 10.98
N LEU A 510 4.73 -23.04 10.88
CA LEU A 510 5.52 -23.49 9.74
C LEU A 510 6.31 -24.75 10.10
N PHE A 511 6.12 -25.81 9.33
CA PHE A 511 6.66 -27.13 9.66
C PHE A 511 8.15 -27.25 9.33
N ASN A 512 8.87 -28.02 10.15
CA ASN A 512 10.28 -28.37 9.93
C ASN A 512 11.23 -27.16 9.80
N ARG A 513 10.93 -26.05 10.48
CA ARG A 513 11.73 -24.82 10.45
C ARG A 513 12.79 -24.77 11.55
N LEU A 514 12.61 -25.49 12.64
CA LEU A 514 13.57 -25.54 13.75
C LEU A 514 14.54 -26.74 13.64
N PRO A 515 15.76 -26.62 14.21
CA PRO A 515 16.68 -27.75 14.29
C PRO A 515 16.03 -29.00 14.90
N GLY A 516 16.11 -30.13 14.20
CA GLY A 516 15.46 -31.38 14.61
C GLY A 516 14.04 -31.58 14.05
N GLY A 517 13.57 -30.70 13.15
CA GLY A 517 12.29 -30.86 12.46
C GLY A 517 11.09 -30.27 13.23
N GLY A 518 11.35 -29.39 14.20
CA GLY A 518 10.27 -28.70 14.93
C GLY A 518 9.57 -27.66 14.07
N SER A 519 8.31 -27.38 14.41
CA SER A 519 7.56 -26.27 13.83
C SER A 519 8.01 -24.93 14.42
N ASP A 520 7.97 -23.88 13.61
CA ASP A 520 8.15 -22.49 14.04
C ASP A 520 6.81 -21.75 14.02
N PHE A 521 6.58 -20.89 15.01
CA PHE A 521 5.32 -20.16 15.17
C PHE A 521 5.59 -18.68 14.99
N ASP A 522 5.05 -18.12 13.90
CA ASP A 522 5.39 -16.77 13.45
C ASP A 522 4.17 -15.98 12.97
N SER A 523 4.40 -14.68 12.77
CA SER A 523 3.56 -13.86 11.90
C SER A 523 4.20 -13.80 10.51
N ALA A 524 3.38 -13.99 9.47
CA ALA A 524 3.85 -14.00 8.09
C ALA A 524 2.91 -13.25 7.15
N LEU A 525 3.48 -12.77 6.04
CA LEU A 525 2.76 -12.20 4.92
C LEU A 525 2.39 -13.32 3.94
N PHE A 526 1.11 -13.38 3.58
CA PHE A 526 0.56 -14.35 2.65
C PHE A 526 0.00 -13.69 1.41
N ARG A 527 0.06 -14.43 0.30
CA ARG A 527 -0.76 -14.23 -0.88
C ARG A 527 -1.66 -15.46 -1.04
N ALA A 528 -2.97 -15.29 -0.84
CA ALA A 528 -3.95 -16.30 -1.20
C ALA A 528 -4.20 -16.20 -2.70
N VAL A 529 -3.66 -17.16 -3.46
CA VAL A 529 -3.74 -17.16 -4.92
C VAL A 529 -5.11 -17.68 -5.36
N TYR A 530 -5.77 -16.90 -6.20
CA TYR A 530 -7.13 -17.12 -6.66
C TYR A 530 -7.21 -18.11 -7.82
N ASP A 531 -8.11 -19.09 -7.74
CA ASP A 531 -8.52 -19.94 -8.86
C ASP A 531 -9.95 -19.60 -9.29
N GLU A 532 -10.08 -19.07 -10.50
CA GLU A 532 -11.36 -18.63 -11.07
C GLU A 532 -12.32 -19.79 -11.40
N VAL A 533 -11.76 -20.94 -11.78
CA VAL A 533 -12.54 -22.10 -12.26
C VAL A 533 -13.31 -22.71 -11.09
N THR A 534 -12.62 -22.92 -9.97
CA THR A 534 -13.17 -23.53 -8.76
C THR A 534 -13.69 -22.50 -7.76
N PHE A 535 -13.41 -21.21 -7.97
CA PHE A 535 -13.67 -20.14 -6.99
C PHE A 535 -13.06 -20.45 -5.63
N SER A 536 -11.77 -20.76 -5.61
CA SER A 536 -11.03 -21.16 -4.42
C SER A 536 -9.72 -20.38 -4.28
N TYR A 537 -9.12 -20.46 -3.09
CA TYR A 537 -7.87 -19.79 -2.76
C TYR A 537 -6.88 -20.77 -2.11
N LYS A 538 -5.60 -20.70 -2.47
CA LYS A 538 -4.52 -21.42 -1.80
C LYS A 538 -3.44 -20.46 -1.31
N LEU A 539 -2.86 -20.75 -0.14
CA LEU A 539 -1.91 -19.85 0.50
C LEU A 539 -0.48 -20.08 0.00
N GLU A 540 0.10 -19.00 -0.51
CA GLU A 540 1.52 -18.84 -0.74
C GLU A 540 2.12 -18.01 0.39
N LEU A 541 3.12 -18.56 1.08
CA LEU A 541 3.97 -17.81 1.99
C LEU A 541 4.88 -16.89 1.18
N VAL A 542 4.78 -15.58 1.42
CA VAL A 542 5.56 -14.54 0.75
C VAL A 542 6.83 -14.25 1.54
N LEU A 543 6.67 -13.88 2.82
CA LEU A 543 7.76 -13.68 3.77
C LEU A 543 7.27 -13.90 5.20
N GLU A 544 8.20 -14.13 6.10
CA GLU A 544 7.96 -14.41 7.52
C GLU A 544 8.83 -13.51 8.42
N LEU A 545 8.45 -13.41 9.70
CA LEU A 545 9.32 -12.80 10.71
C LEU A 545 10.68 -13.52 10.72
N GLY A 546 11.77 -12.75 10.85
CA GLY A 546 13.13 -13.29 10.77
C GLY A 546 13.72 -13.38 9.37
N SER A 547 12.94 -13.14 8.30
CA SER A 547 13.45 -13.05 6.93
C SER A 547 14.56 -12.00 6.82
N VAL A 548 15.67 -12.35 6.16
CA VAL A 548 16.84 -11.50 5.94
C VAL A 548 16.94 -11.12 4.47
N PHE A 549 17.18 -9.84 4.22
CA PHE A 549 17.32 -9.29 2.87
C PHE A 549 18.62 -8.51 2.74
N ALA A 550 19.22 -8.56 1.55
CA ALA A 550 20.37 -7.73 1.25
C ALA A 550 19.96 -6.27 1.10
N GLY A 551 20.55 -5.38 1.89
CA GLY A 551 20.54 -3.95 1.62
C GLY A 551 21.36 -3.66 0.37
N GLN A 552 20.68 -3.52 -0.77
CA GLN A 552 21.28 -3.28 -2.09
C GLN A 552 22.13 -2.00 -2.12
N ASN A 553 21.82 -1.04 -1.25
CA ASN A 553 22.37 0.30 -1.25
C ASN A 553 23.38 0.49 -0.12
N SER A 554 23.02 0.07 1.09
CA SER A 554 23.92 0.12 2.24
C SER A 554 25.04 -0.92 2.14
N GLY A 555 24.83 -2.01 1.40
CA GLY A 555 25.73 -3.16 1.44
C GLY A 555 25.66 -3.95 2.75
N ARG A 556 24.54 -3.83 3.49
CA ARG A 556 24.30 -4.51 4.77
C ARG A 556 23.00 -5.27 4.74
N ASN A 557 23.01 -6.48 5.27
CA ASN A 557 21.78 -7.24 5.39
C ASN A 557 20.86 -6.60 6.42
N TYR A 558 19.56 -6.69 6.22
CA TYR A 558 18.58 -6.36 7.24
C TYR A 558 17.60 -7.50 7.48
N GLN A 559 17.26 -7.71 8.74
CA GLN A 559 16.28 -8.71 9.16
C GLN A 559 14.94 -8.03 9.50
N ILE A 560 13.82 -8.63 9.08
CA ILE A 560 12.50 -8.26 9.58
C ILE A 560 12.35 -8.80 11.01
N ARG A 561 12.18 -7.89 11.98
CA ARG A 561 12.05 -8.23 13.40
C ARG A 561 10.62 -8.20 13.90
N PHE A 562 9.74 -7.48 13.21
CA PHE A 562 8.36 -7.34 13.63
C PHE A 562 7.45 -7.00 12.46
N LEU A 563 6.29 -7.67 12.44
CA LEU A 563 5.17 -7.42 11.54
C LEU A 563 3.91 -7.23 12.39
N ASN A 564 3.30 -6.05 12.35
CA ASN A 564 2.14 -5.74 13.17
C ASN A 564 0.89 -6.48 12.66
N MET A 565 0.11 -7.03 13.59
CA MET A 565 -1.18 -7.65 13.29
C MET A 565 -2.23 -7.24 14.32
N ALA A 566 -1.91 -7.40 15.59
CA ALA A 566 -2.75 -7.06 16.73
C ALA A 566 -2.02 -6.10 17.66
N ASP A 567 -2.78 -5.22 18.29
CA ASP A 567 -2.32 -4.49 19.47
C ASP A 567 -2.82 -5.16 20.75
N HIS A 568 -2.93 -4.43 21.85
CA HIS A 568 -3.32 -4.99 23.13
C HIS A 568 -4.75 -5.57 23.14
N ASP A 569 -5.70 -4.97 22.45
CA ASP A 569 -7.13 -5.28 22.56
C ASP A 569 -7.88 -5.34 21.23
N SER A 570 -7.20 -5.09 20.11
CA SER A 570 -7.81 -5.03 18.79
C SER A 570 -6.82 -5.29 17.66
N VAL A 571 -7.28 -5.14 16.41
CA VAL A 571 -6.38 -5.09 15.25
C VAL A 571 -5.47 -3.87 15.36
N ASP A 572 -4.19 -4.03 15.05
CA ASP A 572 -3.26 -2.89 14.97
C ASP A 572 -3.60 -2.05 13.73
N SER A 573 -3.82 -0.73 13.85
CA SER A 573 -4.12 0.13 12.69
C SER A 573 -2.98 0.20 11.65
N GLY A 574 -1.78 -0.20 12.04
CA GLY A 574 -0.62 -0.35 11.18
C GLY A 574 -0.45 -1.73 10.56
N THR A 575 -1.40 -2.67 10.74
CA THR A 575 -1.40 -3.92 9.96
C THR A 575 -1.87 -3.69 8.52
N ILE A 576 -2.05 -4.76 7.74
CA ILE A 576 -2.59 -4.70 6.37
C ILE A 576 -4.10 -4.43 6.38
N PHE A 577 -4.49 -3.47 5.55
CA PHE A 577 -5.84 -3.13 5.11
C PHE A 577 -5.87 -3.02 3.59
N SER A 578 -7.07 -2.93 3.02
CA SER A 578 -7.22 -2.98 1.56
C SER A 578 -6.47 -1.86 0.84
N GLY A 579 -6.26 -0.72 1.52
CA GLY A 579 -5.48 0.41 1.03
C GLY A 579 -3.97 0.19 0.96
N ASN A 580 -3.46 -0.99 1.31
CA ASN A 580 -2.02 -1.29 1.29
C ASN A 580 -1.53 -1.98 0.03
N GLY A 581 -2.45 -2.49 -0.80
CA GLY A 581 -2.15 -3.06 -2.11
C GLY A 581 -2.68 -2.19 -3.23
N SER A 582 -2.02 -2.24 -4.39
CA SER A 582 -2.48 -1.58 -5.60
C SER A 582 -3.52 -2.43 -6.33
N SER A 583 -4.53 -1.80 -6.93
CA SER A 583 -5.53 -2.50 -7.76
C SER A 583 -5.08 -2.74 -9.21
N HIS A 584 -3.92 -2.22 -9.62
CA HIS A 584 -3.38 -2.41 -10.97
C HIS A 584 -2.27 -3.47 -10.99
N THR A 585 -1.97 -4.01 -12.16
CA THR A 585 -0.82 -4.90 -12.38
C THR A 585 0.49 -4.10 -12.37
N TRP A 586 1.61 -4.81 -12.27
CA TRP A 586 2.93 -4.20 -12.43
C TRP A 586 3.06 -3.51 -13.79
N GLY A 587 3.44 -2.23 -13.78
CA GLY A 587 3.49 -1.41 -14.99
C GLY A 587 2.15 -1.13 -15.67
N ASN A 588 1.02 -1.52 -15.04
CA ASN A 588 -0.31 -1.49 -15.63
C ASN A 588 -0.40 -2.28 -16.96
N LEU A 589 0.27 -3.43 -17.00
CA LEU A 589 0.22 -4.40 -18.09
C LEU A 589 -1.17 -5.09 -18.16
N PRO A 590 -1.65 -5.49 -19.34
CA PRO A 590 -2.95 -6.14 -19.47
C PRO A 590 -3.04 -7.45 -18.66
N LEU A 591 -3.98 -7.51 -17.72
CA LEU A 591 -4.19 -8.66 -16.85
C LEU A 591 -4.58 -9.95 -17.62
N SER A 592 -5.23 -9.82 -18.78
CA SER A 592 -5.60 -10.94 -19.64
C SER A 592 -4.39 -11.78 -20.11
N SER A 593 -3.19 -11.19 -20.13
CA SER A 593 -1.94 -11.84 -20.53
C SER A 593 -1.23 -12.61 -19.41
N MET A 594 -1.76 -12.58 -18.19
CA MET A 594 -1.11 -13.12 -16.99
C MET A 594 -1.93 -14.25 -16.39
N SER A 595 -1.28 -15.19 -15.71
CA SER A 595 -1.99 -16.11 -14.82
C SER A 595 -2.23 -15.44 -13.45
N ASN A 596 -3.16 -15.96 -12.64
CA ASN A 596 -3.42 -15.40 -11.31
C ASN A 596 -2.20 -15.53 -10.38
N ALA A 597 -1.35 -16.53 -10.59
CA ALA A 597 -0.13 -16.71 -9.81
C ALA A 597 1.03 -15.81 -10.26
N ASP A 598 0.94 -15.17 -11.42
CA ASP A 598 2.01 -14.35 -12.00
C ASP A 598 2.39 -13.21 -11.03
N PRO A 599 3.66 -13.02 -10.66
CA PRO A 599 4.04 -11.98 -9.72
C PRO A 599 3.77 -10.56 -10.25
N ARG A 600 3.50 -10.39 -11.54
CA ARG A 600 3.12 -9.09 -12.14
C ARG A 600 1.66 -8.72 -11.89
N THR A 601 0.83 -9.61 -11.34
CA THR A 601 -0.52 -9.24 -10.88
C THR A 601 -0.48 -8.23 -9.73
N ASN A 602 0.62 -8.23 -8.96
CA ASN A 602 0.90 -7.25 -7.93
C ASN A 602 1.52 -5.99 -8.54
N GLY A 603 0.76 -4.90 -8.60
CA GLY A 603 1.29 -3.58 -8.96
C GLY A 603 2.13 -2.93 -7.86
N GLY A 604 2.09 -3.47 -6.65
CA GLY A 604 2.83 -2.99 -5.49
C GLY A 604 2.03 -3.21 -4.21
N MET A 605 2.77 -3.39 -3.12
CA MET A 605 2.21 -3.35 -1.77
C MET A 605 3.14 -2.62 -0.83
N VAL A 606 2.57 -2.02 0.22
CA VAL A 606 3.34 -1.42 1.31
C VAL A 606 3.00 -2.08 2.64
N LEU A 607 4.03 -2.26 3.45
CA LEU A 607 3.96 -2.90 4.76
C LEU A 607 4.90 -2.19 5.71
N GLN A 608 4.41 -1.75 6.86
CA GLN A 608 5.30 -1.29 7.90
C GLN A 608 5.93 -2.48 8.63
N ALA A 609 7.22 -2.35 8.95
CA ALA A 609 7.96 -3.36 9.68
C ALA A 609 9.00 -2.71 10.59
N SER A 610 9.35 -3.42 11.66
CA SER A 610 10.62 -3.16 12.34
C SER A 610 11.70 -3.99 11.67
N ILE A 611 12.79 -3.33 11.25
CA ILE A 611 13.95 -3.97 10.62
C ILE A 611 15.21 -3.69 11.42
N VAL A 612 16.18 -4.59 11.38
CA VAL A 612 17.51 -4.40 11.99
C VAL A 612 18.55 -4.65 10.94
N TYR A 613 19.43 -3.68 10.72
CA TYR A 613 20.62 -3.85 9.88
C TYR A 613 21.73 -4.50 10.69
N ASP A 614 22.34 -5.54 10.11
CA ASP A 614 23.62 -6.12 10.54
C ASP A 614 24.72 -5.14 10.12
N VAL A 615 25.17 -4.28 11.03
CA VAL A 615 26.05 -3.14 10.73
C VAL A 615 27.51 -3.57 10.64
N ASP A 616 27.92 -4.48 11.53
CA ASP A 616 29.29 -4.98 11.61
C ASP A 616 29.54 -6.26 10.80
N ASP A 617 28.52 -6.76 10.10
CA ASP A 617 28.58 -7.85 9.12
C ASP A 617 29.00 -9.18 9.77
N ASP A 618 28.54 -9.41 11.00
CA ASP A 618 28.85 -10.61 11.79
C ASP A 618 27.82 -11.74 11.60
N GLY A 619 26.72 -11.46 10.88
CA GLY A 619 25.64 -12.40 10.59
C GLY A 619 24.62 -12.53 11.72
N THR A 620 24.75 -11.75 12.80
CA THR A 620 23.77 -11.59 13.86
C THR A 620 23.02 -10.26 13.72
N PHE A 621 21.94 -10.09 14.47
CA PHE A 621 21.04 -8.92 14.40
C PHE A 621 20.78 -8.42 15.82
N ASP A 622 21.80 -7.93 16.51
CA ASP A 622 21.86 -7.76 17.96
C ASP A 622 21.70 -6.30 18.45
N LEU A 623 20.65 -6.04 19.24
CA LEU A 623 20.32 -4.67 19.67
C LEU A 623 20.95 -4.26 21.01
N ALA A 624 21.16 -5.23 21.91
CA ALA A 624 21.54 -4.96 23.30
C ALA A 624 23.07 -4.92 23.46
N GLY A 625 23.65 -3.74 23.26
CA GLY A 625 25.10 -3.53 23.35
C GLY A 625 25.87 -3.90 22.06
N GLY A 626 25.15 -4.32 21.02
CA GLY A 626 25.65 -4.61 19.67
C GLY A 626 25.81 -3.39 18.79
N ALA A 627 26.44 -3.58 17.62
CA ALA A 627 26.68 -2.54 16.63
C ALA A 627 25.43 -2.20 15.80
N ASP A 628 24.42 -3.08 15.83
CA ASP A 628 23.32 -3.08 14.89
C ASP A 628 22.27 -1.99 15.12
N GLN A 629 21.62 -1.63 14.03
CA GLN A 629 20.71 -0.49 14.00
C GLN A 629 19.29 -0.94 13.63
N GLN A 630 18.37 -0.81 14.60
CA GLN A 630 16.94 -1.01 14.38
C GLN A 630 16.31 0.22 13.73
N TYR A 631 15.32 0.04 12.85
CA TYR A 631 14.48 1.09 12.31
C TYR A 631 13.04 0.61 12.18
N ASN A 632 12.08 1.54 12.25
CA ASN A 632 10.73 1.29 11.73
C ASN A 632 10.67 1.86 10.31
N ALA A 633 10.32 1.01 9.36
CA ALA A 633 10.36 1.33 7.95
C ALA A 633 9.06 0.94 7.25
N LEU A 634 8.69 1.71 6.23
CA LEU A 634 7.73 1.31 5.23
C LEU A 634 8.48 0.50 4.17
N LEU A 635 8.21 -0.79 4.13
CA LEU A 635 8.68 -1.69 3.10
C LEU A 635 7.73 -1.60 1.90
N PHE A 636 8.30 -1.57 0.70
CA PHE A 636 7.57 -1.75 -0.55
C PHE A 636 7.89 -3.13 -1.11
N ILE A 637 6.87 -3.86 -1.53
CA ILE A 637 6.99 -5.15 -2.23
C ILE A 637 6.44 -4.99 -3.63
N GLY A 638 7.28 -5.21 -4.63
CA GLY A 638 6.94 -5.07 -6.04
C GLY A 638 7.54 -6.19 -6.89
N ASN A 639 7.50 -6.01 -8.21
CA ASN A 639 8.05 -6.96 -9.15
C ASN A 639 9.44 -6.48 -9.66
N PRO A 640 10.52 -7.29 -9.54
CA PRO A 640 11.86 -6.91 -10.02
C PRO A 640 12.08 -7.19 -11.50
N THR A 641 11.17 -7.90 -12.16
CA THR A 641 11.40 -8.32 -13.54
C THR A 641 11.19 -7.13 -14.47
N SER A 642 12.24 -6.74 -15.18
CA SER A 642 12.10 -5.91 -16.37
C SER A 642 11.19 -6.68 -17.32
N ALA A 643 9.97 -6.21 -17.57
CA ALA A 643 9.08 -6.92 -18.47
C ALA A 643 9.53 -6.69 -19.91
N GLY A 644 10.60 -7.34 -20.34
CA GLY A 644 11.10 -7.30 -21.71
C GLY A 644 11.06 -5.90 -22.32
N THR A 645 10.70 -5.81 -23.60
CA THR A 645 10.24 -4.54 -24.14
C THR A 645 8.83 -4.27 -23.62
N VAL A 646 8.54 -3.02 -23.27
CA VAL A 646 7.31 -2.57 -22.59
C VAL A 646 6.60 -1.44 -23.30
N PRO A 647 5.29 -1.23 -23.01
CA PRO A 647 4.54 -0.12 -23.56
C PRO A 647 5.33 1.18 -23.46
N CYS A 648 5.77 1.71 -24.59
CA CYS A 648 6.60 2.91 -24.61
C CYS A 648 5.80 4.17 -24.25
N ASN A 649 4.49 4.13 -24.47
CA ASN A 649 3.54 5.14 -24.06
C ASN A 649 2.13 4.54 -23.96
N ILE A 650 1.12 5.39 -23.77
CA ILE A 650 -0.28 4.96 -23.65
C ILE A 650 -0.86 4.34 -24.93
N ALA A 651 -0.21 4.47 -26.10
CA ALA A 651 -0.68 3.92 -27.37
C ALA A 651 -0.11 2.53 -27.69
N ASP A 652 0.86 2.04 -26.92
CA ASP A 652 1.53 0.75 -27.09
C ASP A 652 0.75 -0.34 -26.33
N PHE A 653 -0.28 -0.88 -26.98
CA PHE A 653 -1.31 -1.73 -26.39
C PHE A 653 -1.01 -3.23 -26.48
N SER A 654 -0.07 -3.63 -27.33
CA SER A 654 0.16 -5.02 -27.70
C SER A 654 1.63 -5.36 -27.84
N SER A 655 1.96 -6.64 -27.70
CA SER A 655 3.31 -7.10 -28.00
C SER A 655 3.58 -7.14 -29.52
N PRO A 656 4.79 -6.82 -30.01
CA PRO A 656 6.00 -6.54 -29.24
C PRO A 656 5.99 -5.10 -28.72
N TYR A 657 5.90 -4.94 -27.40
CA TYR A 657 5.88 -3.62 -26.81
C TYR A 657 7.22 -2.91 -27.04
N GLY A 658 7.27 -1.60 -26.88
CA GLY A 658 8.42 -0.76 -27.23
C GLY A 658 8.49 -0.39 -28.71
N VAL A 659 7.52 -0.85 -29.50
CA VAL A 659 7.36 -0.55 -30.92
C VAL A 659 5.88 -0.28 -31.15
N LEU A 660 5.54 0.88 -31.70
CA LEU A 660 4.17 1.17 -32.12
C LEU A 660 3.93 0.61 -33.52
N ASP A 661 3.05 -0.36 -33.64
CA ASP A 661 2.68 -0.97 -34.91
C ASP A 661 1.15 -1.14 -35.08
N PHE A 662 0.75 -1.90 -36.10
CA PHE A 662 -0.66 -2.12 -36.40
C PHE A 662 -1.39 -2.93 -35.31
N PHE A 663 -0.70 -3.83 -34.62
CA PHE A 663 -1.29 -4.66 -33.57
C PHE A 663 -1.69 -3.83 -32.36
N ASP A 664 -1.00 -2.73 -32.07
CA ASP A 664 -1.40 -1.78 -31.03
C ASP A 664 -2.72 -1.11 -31.35
N VAL A 665 -2.87 -0.66 -32.60
CA VAL A 665 -4.11 -0.05 -33.07
C VAL A 665 -5.24 -1.08 -32.99
N GLN A 666 -4.99 -2.32 -33.39
CA GLN A 666 -5.96 -3.40 -33.29
C GLN A 666 -6.38 -3.67 -31.84
N ALA A 667 -5.42 -3.76 -30.91
CA ALA A 667 -5.69 -4.01 -29.50
C ALA A 667 -6.43 -2.85 -28.83
N PHE A 668 -6.07 -1.60 -29.15
CA PHE A 668 -6.82 -0.42 -28.71
C PHE A 668 -8.27 -0.47 -29.23
N LEU A 669 -8.48 -0.73 -30.51
CA LEU A 669 -9.84 -0.80 -31.09
C LEU A 669 -10.68 -1.93 -30.47
N GLN A 670 -10.08 -3.08 -30.17
CA GLN A 670 -10.75 -4.16 -29.45
C GLN A 670 -11.14 -3.70 -28.04
N ALA A 671 -10.20 -3.14 -27.27
CA ALA A 671 -10.45 -2.62 -25.94
C ALA A 671 -11.51 -1.51 -25.94
N PHE A 672 -11.44 -0.57 -26.89
CA PHE A 672 -12.40 0.53 -27.07
C PHE A 672 -13.79 0.00 -27.41
N SER A 673 -13.91 -0.97 -28.33
CA SER A 673 -15.19 -1.59 -28.68
C SER A 673 -15.82 -2.39 -27.52
N ALA A 674 -14.98 -2.95 -26.64
CA ALA A 674 -15.40 -3.65 -25.44
C ALA A 674 -15.64 -2.71 -24.24
N GLN A 675 -15.47 -1.39 -24.42
CA GLN A 675 -15.51 -0.39 -23.34
C GLN A 675 -14.61 -0.79 -22.15
N ASN A 676 -13.44 -1.34 -22.48
CA ASN A 676 -12.45 -1.74 -21.48
C ASN A 676 -11.78 -0.48 -20.91
N PRO A 677 -11.72 -0.28 -19.58
CA PRO A 677 -11.09 0.89 -18.95
C PRO A 677 -9.72 1.27 -19.49
N THR A 678 -8.92 0.33 -20.01
CA THR A 678 -7.61 0.65 -20.59
C THR A 678 -7.69 1.50 -21.86
N ALA A 679 -8.83 1.51 -22.56
CA ALA A 679 -9.07 2.31 -23.77
C ALA A 679 -9.76 3.65 -23.51
N ASP A 680 -10.11 3.95 -22.25
CA ASP A 680 -10.52 5.28 -21.80
C ASP A 680 -9.24 6.07 -21.48
N ILE A 681 -8.67 6.67 -22.52
CA ILE A 681 -7.33 7.26 -22.48
C ILE A 681 -7.35 8.56 -21.68
N ASN A 682 -8.44 9.32 -21.79
CA ASN A 682 -8.59 10.59 -21.07
C ASN A 682 -9.22 10.41 -19.67
N LYS A 683 -9.66 9.18 -19.34
CA LYS A 683 -10.24 8.78 -18.05
C LYS A 683 -11.51 9.55 -17.70
N ASP A 684 -12.27 9.96 -18.71
CA ASP A 684 -13.54 10.68 -18.54
C ASP A 684 -14.75 9.76 -18.45
N CYS A 685 -14.54 8.44 -18.45
CA CYS A 685 -15.56 7.40 -18.45
C CYS A 685 -16.44 7.36 -19.71
N LEU A 686 -16.06 8.04 -20.79
CA LEU A 686 -16.79 8.08 -22.05
C LEU A 686 -15.88 7.61 -23.20
N PHE A 687 -16.02 6.35 -23.60
CA PHE A 687 -15.35 5.80 -24.79
C PHE A 687 -15.82 6.50 -26.08
N ASN A 688 -15.13 7.58 -26.46
CA ASN A 688 -15.57 8.47 -27.51
C ASN A 688 -14.40 8.96 -28.40
N PHE A 689 -14.68 9.94 -29.27
CA PHE A 689 -13.67 10.49 -30.19
C PHE A 689 -12.44 11.05 -29.47
N PHE A 690 -12.57 11.55 -28.25
CA PHE A 690 -11.48 12.12 -27.48
C PHE A 690 -10.48 11.08 -27.00
N ASP A 691 -10.90 9.83 -26.71
CA ASP A 691 -9.95 8.73 -26.45
C ASP A 691 -9.19 8.34 -27.70
N VAL A 692 -9.91 8.24 -28.82
CA VAL A 692 -9.29 7.96 -30.12
C VAL A 692 -8.30 9.06 -30.48
N GLN A 693 -8.65 10.32 -30.22
CA GLN A 693 -7.76 11.45 -30.43
C GLN A 693 -6.52 11.38 -29.53
N ALA A 694 -6.69 11.10 -28.23
CA ALA A 694 -5.57 10.98 -27.29
C ALA A 694 -4.66 9.79 -27.63
N TYR A 695 -5.25 8.65 -28.01
CA TYR A 695 -4.55 7.49 -28.53
C TYR A 695 -3.72 7.85 -29.76
N LEU A 696 -4.32 8.49 -30.77
CA LEU A 696 -3.63 8.87 -32.00
C LEU A 696 -2.52 9.90 -31.75
N GLN A 697 -2.71 10.83 -30.81
CA GLN A 697 -1.66 11.76 -30.40
C GLN A 697 -0.45 11.02 -29.83
N ALA A 698 -0.68 10.10 -28.89
CA ALA A 698 0.38 9.27 -28.33
C ALA A 698 1.03 8.36 -29.39
N PHE A 699 0.23 7.76 -30.28
CA PHE A 699 0.75 6.93 -31.36
C PHE A 699 1.65 7.73 -32.31
N SER A 700 1.24 8.96 -32.65
CA SER A 700 2.02 9.86 -33.51
C SER A 700 3.29 10.40 -32.87
N ALA A 701 3.34 10.46 -31.53
CA ALA A 701 4.52 10.87 -30.77
C ALA A 701 5.64 9.83 -30.82
N GLY A 702 5.32 8.58 -31.21
CA GLY A 702 6.28 7.48 -31.30
C GLY A 702 6.66 6.91 -29.93
N CYS A 703 7.51 5.88 -29.96
CA CYS A 703 8.19 5.38 -28.78
C CYS A 703 9.44 6.24 -28.48
N PRO A 704 9.57 6.81 -27.27
CA PRO A 704 10.75 7.58 -26.86
C PRO A 704 12.06 6.80 -26.82
#